data_AF-A0A7K6ZQN3-F1
#
_entry.id   AF-A0A7K6ZQN3-F1
#
_cell.length_a   1.000
_cell.length_b   1.000
_cell.length_c   1.000
_cell.angle_alpha   90.00
_cell.angle_beta   90.00
_cell.angle_gamma   90.00
#
_symmetry.space_group_name_H-M   'P 1'
#
loop_
_entity.id
_entity.type
_entity.pdbx_description
1 polymer ?
#
loop_
_entity_poly.entity_id
_entity_poly.type
_entity_poly.pdbx_seq_one_letter_code
_entity_poly.pdbx_strand_id
1 'polypeptide(L)'
;VEAVTLFEVVSMGKQAMQSVVDDWVEAYKQDRNVALLDLINFFIQCSGCQGMVTAEMFQSLHKKDVMQKMTETFDEDNEDYPLIRTGPYWKKFKANFCEFIAVLVQQCQYSILYDSYLMDTVISLLTGLADSMVRAFRHTSTLAAMKLLTAVVSVHLNLDVNKHNAQRLYEVEKNRISGKKTSCRLDQLQRRRKEYEQKLLDIQNMMNAIFKGTFLNRYRDVIPEIRATCIEEIGSWMKTYPDAFLNDSYLKYVGWMLYDKQAEVRLKCLLGLQGIYSRKELVSRMDLFTSRFKDRIVSMPLDKDHEVAVQAMKLLMLVSQNCEDVLSAEDCETLYQFVYATHRPLAVAAGEFLYKRLFSHERGEEALAKRGEKFGESTNQLKTLIRFYLESELHQHVTYLVDSLWDRAGKFLKDWECMTTLLLKNTGEEGEALSDAHESALIEIILATIREAAEGHPPVGRGAAKKILSVKEKKIQLEDCTKITEHFIVVLPQLLAKYSADAEKVTNLLQIPQYYDLDVYRPGHLEKHVDALLREVKDIVTKHSDMSVLEASSRTYYILCREENAIYSQVDCARTQLIDELVEQLNQLLNDFWQKEEGFCADAGEMSRIHSALRRIAAFHNAHDLTKWNLYDKTSRLLMFEMEHGGLSGQMILPALQCTYFSLLWQVAAVVENSPKETILALRRELRRFCQICMCFLHHKEKDIREKAFMILCDWLLILSHQDSSNNEAAGLLDYLPSTSLQEKLLLFIQEHVFKEEEKESKDLTEEEEGKDETCKLNDLNKKRSLLAAYCKLIVYNVVEMAAAAEIYKHYMKTYNDFGDIIKETLSRTRHNNKIQSAKTLILCLQQLFQRHLASQDSRGGADSSSASFTNMKELARRFSLTFGWDQVKSRESVAMIHKEGIEFAFQGATGMDGKCPPPKLSFLLIISEFSNKLLKPDKRLVYAYLQRYVAEPLSCRGDQWQPLVWYRNSLLA
;
A
#
# COMPACT_ATOMS: atom_id res chain seq x y z
N VAL A 1 1.44 54.86 -16.05
CA VAL A 1 0.79 53.68 -15.45
C VAL A 1 0.38 52.81 -16.61
N GLU A 2 1.04 51.69 -16.85
CA GLU A 2 0.61 50.75 -17.89
C GLU A 2 -0.82 50.29 -17.58
N ALA A 3 -1.67 50.25 -18.60
CA ALA A 3 -3.05 49.78 -18.44
C ALA A 3 -3.02 48.30 -18.03
N VAL A 4 -3.69 47.97 -16.93
CA VAL A 4 -3.78 46.59 -16.43
C VAL A 4 -4.52 45.75 -17.48
N THR A 5 -3.93 44.63 -17.88
CA THR A 5 -4.49 43.75 -18.89
C THR A 5 -5.64 42.92 -18.34
N LEU A 6 -6.55 42.46 -19.20
CA LEU A 6 -7.66 41.57 -18.80
C LEU A 6 -7.14 40.26 -18.15
N PHE A 7 -5.99 39.77 -18.60
CA PHE A 7 -5.31 38.61 -18.00
C PHE A 7 -4.91 38.85 -16.54
N GLU A 8 -4.31 40.01 -16.24
CA GLU A 8 -3.91 40.38 -14.88
C GLU A 8 -5.13 40.52 -13.97
N VAL A 9 -6.21 41.14 -14.46
CA VAL A 9 -7.47 41.28 -13.68
C VAL A 9 -8.06 39.91 -13.32
N VAL A 10 -8.21 39.02 -14.31
CA VAL A 10 -8.79 37.68 -14.12
C VAL A 10 -7.89 36.79 -13.27
N SER A 11 -6.56 36.88 -13.43
CA SER A 11 -5.60 36.08 -12.66
C SER A 11 -5.50 36.50 -11.21
N MET A 12 -5.53 37.80 -10.92
CA MET A 12 -5.54 38.30 -9.54
C MET A 12 -6.87 38.01 -8.83
N GLY A 13 -8.00 38.08 -9.56
CA GLY A 13 -9.33 37.73 -9.06
C GLY A 13 -9.72 38.52 -7.80
N LYS A 14 -9.46 39.84 -7.81
CA LYS A 14 -9.79 40.79 -6.73
C LYS A 14 -11.18 41.42 -6.89
N GLN A 15 -11.72 41.44 -8.10
CA GLN A 15 -13.04 41.97 -8.43
C GLN A 15 -14.02 40.84 -8.71
N ALA A 16 -15.32 41.12 -8.57
CA ALA A 16 -16.35 40.18 -9.00
C ALA A 16 -16.30 40.00 -10.52
N MET A 17 -16.33 38.74 -11.00
CA MET A 17 -16.17 38.44 -12.43
C MET A 17 -17.22 39.15 -13.30
N GLN A 18 -18.43 39.27 -12.77
CA GLN A 18 -19.53 40.03 -13.36
C GLN A 18 -19.15 41.48 -13.67
N SER A 19 -18.49 42.18 -12.74
CA SER A 19 -18.05 43.58 -12.94
C SER A 19 -17.03 43.69 -14.08
N VAL A 20 -16.06 42.76 -14.13
CA VAL A 20 -15.02 42.75 -15.17
C VAL A 20 -15.64 42.56 -16.55
N VAL A 21 -16.63 41.67 -16.66
CA VAL A 21 -17.36 41.43 -17.90
C VAL A 21 -18.24 42.63 -18.27
N ASP A 22 -18.93 43.26 -17.31
CA ASP A 22 -19.77 44.43 -17.58
C ASP A 22 -18.94 45.62 -18.10
N ASP A 23 -17.77 45.85 -17.51
CA ASP A 23 -16.82 46.87 -17.99
C ASP A 23 -16.34 46.57 -19.42
N TRP A 24 -16.03 45.30 -19.72
CA TRP A 24 -15.64 44.88 -21.07
C TRP A 24 -16.80 45.00 -22.07
N VAL A 25 -18.03 44.65 -21.68
CA VAL A 25 -19.23 44.79 -22.50
C VAL A 25 -19.50 46.25 -22.84
N GLU A 26 -19.29 47.16 -21.90
CA GLU A 26 -19.45 48.59 -22.15
C GLU A 26 -18.37 49.13 -23.09
N ALA A 27 -17.11 48.70 -22.93
CA ALA A 27 -16.04 49.00 -23.88
C ALA A 27 -16.36 48.50 -25.29
N TYR A 28 -16.96 47.30 -25.41
CA TYR A 28 -17.39 46.73 -26.69
C TYR A 28 -18.48 47.55 -27.38
N LYS A 29 -19.42 48.14 -26.62
CA LYS A 29 -20.44 49.04 -27.18
C LYS A 29 -19.84 50.35 -27.69
N GLN A 30 -18.75 50.81 -27.08
CA GLN A 30 -18.05 52.05 -27.47
C GLN A 30 -17.20 51.83 -28.73
N ASP A 31 -16.31 50.82 -28.71
CA ASP A 31 -15.51 50.42 -29.87
C ASP A 31 -15.33 48.89 -29.91
N ARG A 32 -16.00 48.28 -30.89
CA ARG A 32 -16.00 46.81 -31.06
C ARG A 32 -14.62 46.26 -31.41
N ASN A 33 -13.81 46.98 -32.17
CA ASN A 33 -12.50 46.49 -32.63
C ASN A 33 -11.50 46.48 -31.49
N VAL A 34 -11.47 47.55 -30.69
CA VAL A 34 -10.55 47.68 -29.55
C VAL A 34 -10.88 46.64 -28.48
N ALA A 35 -12.14 46.52 -28.08
CA ALA A 35 -12.54 45.55 -27.06
C ALA A 35 -12.32 44.09 -27.50
N LEU A 36 -12.50 43.80 -28.80
CA LEU A 36 -12.25 42.47 -29.36
C LEU A 36 -10.76 42.15 -29.44
N LEU A 37 -9.91 43.14 -29.74
CA LEU A 37 -8.45 42.99 -29.69
C LEU A 37 -7.98 42.64 -28.27
N ASP A 38 -8.53 43.30 -27.25
CA ASP A 38 -8.24 43.01 -25.85
C ASP A 38 -8.66 41.59 -25.47
N LEU A 39 -9.82 41.13 -25.94
CA LEU A 39 -10.29 39.76 -25.72
C LEU A 39 -9.43 38.71 -26.44
N ILE A 40 -8.94 39.00 -27.65
CA ILE A 40 -8.00 38.13 -28.38
C ILE A 40 -6.68 38.01 -27.61
N ASN A 41 -6.12 39.14 -27.19
CA ASN A 41 -4.89 39.18 -26.40
C ASN A 41 -5.05 38.46 -25.06
N PHE A 42 -6.21 38.56 -24.42
CA PHE A 42 -6.52 37.80 -23.21
C PHE A 42 -6.36 36.29 -23.42
N PHE A 43 -6.94 35.70 -24.48
CA PHE A 43 -6.79 34.26 -24.74
C PHE A 43 -5.34 33.84 -25.05
N ILE A 44 -4.59 34.71 -25.74
CA ILE A 44 -3.17 34.48 -26.06
C ILE A 44 -2.31 34.53 -24.78
N GLN A 45 -2.53 35.54 -23.92
CA GLN A 45 -1.84 35.68 -22.63
C GLN A 45 -2.19 34.56 -21.65
N CYS A 46 -3.46 34.10 -21.63
CA CYS A 46 -3.86 32.93 -20.85
C CYS A 46 -3.12 31.66 -21.26
N SER A 47 -2.61 31.61 -22.50
CA SER A 47 -1.76 30.53 -23.00
C SER A 47 -0.29 30.70 -22.60
N GLY A 48 0.08 31.75 -21.87
CA GLY A 48 1.45 32.04 -21.44
C GLY A 48 2.29 32.81 -22.45
N CYS A 49 1.73 33.15 -23.61
CA CYS A 49 2.43 33.92 -24.63
C CYS A 49 2.63 35.37 -24.17
N GLN A 50 3.85 35.88 -24.29
CA GLN A 50 4.19 37.27 -24.01
C GLN A 50 3.96 38.20 -25.22
N GLY A 51 3.78 37.61 -26.41
CA GLY A 51 3.44 38.35 -27.62
C GLY A 51 2.04 38.97 -27.54
N MET A 52 1.90 40.16 -28.14
CA MET A 52 0.63 40.89 -28.24
C MET A 52 0.24 41.03 -29.72
N VAL A 53 -1.02 40.76 -30.02
CA VAL A 53 -1.64 41.09 -31.31
C VAL A 53 -1.92 42.58 -31.34
N THR A 54 -1.39 43.26 -32.36
CA THR A 54 -1.58 44.70 -32.56
C THR A 54 -2.82 44.98 -33.41
N ALA A 55 -3.30 46.23 -33.38
CA ALA A 55 -4.44 46.65 -34.21
C ALA A 55 -4.16 46.45 -35.72
N GLU A 56 -2.93 46.66 -36.17
CA GLU A 56 -2.49 46.43 -37.56
C GLU A 56 -2.59 44.96 -37.94
N MET A 57 -2.14 44.06 -37.05
CA MET A 57 -2.25 42.62 -37.26
C MET A 57 -3.71 42.16 -37.30
N PHE A 58 -4.56 42.72 -36.45
CA PHE A 58 -5.99 42.42 -36.42
C PHE A 58 -6.74 42.89 -37.67
N GLN A 59 -6.32 44.01 -38.27
CA GLN A 59 -6.90 44.54 -39.52
C GLN A 59 -6.39 43.82 -40.78
N SER A 60 -5.34 43.00 -40.67
CA SER A 60 -4.78 42.26 -41.81
C SER A 60 -5.74 41.16 -42.32
N LEU A 61 -5.79 40.97 -43.66
CA LEU A 61 -6.72 40.04 -44.34
C LEU A 61 -6.42 38.54 -44.10
N HIS A 62 -5.27 38.20 -43.49
CA HIS A 62 -4.80 36.82 -43.34
C HIS A 62 -4.65 36.42 -41.88
N LYS A 63 -5.74 35.95 -41.25
CA LYS A 63 -5.76 35.44 -39.86
C LYS A 63 -4.72 34.33 -39.56
N LYS A 64 -4.23 33.62 -40.59
CA LYS A 64 -3.16 32.60 -40.45
C LYS A 64 -1.80 33.21 -40.09
N ASP A 65 -1.53 34.43 -40.55
CA ASP A 65 -0.23 35.09 -40.36
C ASP A 65 -0.08 35.60 -38.92
N VAL A 66 -1.18 36.01 -38.29
CA VAL A 66 -1.25 36.36 -36.86
C VAL A 66 -0.88 35.17 -35.99
N MET A 67 -1.41 33.99 -36.30
CA MET A 67 -1.15 32.76 -35.56
C MET A 67 0.30 32.27 -35.70
N GLN A 68 0.86 32.37 -36.91
CA GLN A 68 2.27 32.09 -37.14
C GLN A 68 3.15 33.05 -36.34
N LYS A 69 2.81 34.35 -36.33
CA LYS A 69 3.59 35.35 -35.59
C LYS A 69 3.53 35.17 -34.07
N MET A 70 2.38 34.81 -33.53
CA MET A 70 2.23 34.49 -32.10
C MET A 70 2.96 33.20 -31.71
N THR A 71 3.16 32.28 -32.66
CA THR A 71 3.98 31.09 -32.46
C THR A 71 5.47 31.44 -32.48
N GLU A 72 5.93 32.28 -33.42
CA GLU A 72 7.32 32.77 -33.46
C GLU A 72 7.74 33.58 -32.22
N THR A 73 6.78 34.27 -31.61
CA THR A 73 7.01 35.09 -30.41
C THR A 73 6.77 34.31 -29.12
N PHE A 74 6.37 33.04 -29.22
CA PHE A 74 6.26 32.16 -28.08
C PHE A 74 7.66 31.70 -27.67
N ASP A 75 7.98 31.88 -26.38
CA ASP A 75 9.25 31.40 -25.83
C ASP A 75 9.19 29.87 -25.67
N GLU A 76 9.79 29.15 -26.63
CA GLU A 76 9.84 27.68 -26.61
C GLU A 76 10.67 27.12 -25.45
N ASP A 77 11.56 27.92 -24.83
CA ASP A 77 12.40 27.49 -23.71
C ASP A 77 11.60 27.37 -22.40
N ASN A 78 10.41 27.99 -22.33
CA ASN A 78 9.52 27.92 -21.18
C ASN A 78 8.38 26.90 -21.41
N GLU A 79 8.61 25.66 -20.99
CA GLU A 79 7.60 24.59 -21.11
C GLU A 79 6.33 24.87 -20.25
N ASP A 80 6.41 25.78 -19.27
CA ASP A 80 5.36 26.07 -18.27
C ASP A 80 4.42 27.23 -18.66
N TYR A 81 3.16 26.89 -18.97
CA TYR A 81 2.08 27.84 -19.23
C TYR A 81 0.99 27.82 -18.13
N PRO A 82 0.16 28.87 -17.99
CA PRO A 82 -0.74 29.08 -16.85
C PRO A 82 -1.63 27.89 -16.42
N LEU A 83 -2.06 27.03 -17.35
CA LEU A 83 -2.96 25.90 -17.06
C LEU A 83 -2.28 24.66 -16.48
N ILE A 84 -0.96 24.50 -16.66
CA ILE A 84 -0.19 23.36 -16.13
C ILE A 84 0.63 23.70 -14.89
N ARG A 85 0.78 25.00 -14.58
CA ARG A 85 1.46 25.46 -13.38
C ARG A 85 0.74 24.98 -12.12
N THR A 86 1.52 24.50 -11.16
CA THR A 86 0.99 23.99 -9.88
C THR A 86 0.87 25.09 -8.83
N GLY A 87 -0.01 24.89 -7.84
CA GLY A 87 -0.22 25.81 -6.72
C GLY A 87 -1.63 26.44 -6.65
N PRO A 88 -2.02 26.98 -5.49
CA PRO A 88 -3.39 27.49 -5.26
C PRO A 88 -3.74 28.67 -6.16
N TYR A 89 -2.76 29.53 -6.48
CA TYR A 89 -2.92 30.67 -7.38
C TYR A 89 -3.37 30.23 -8.77
N TRP A 90 -2.65 29.29 -9.39
CA TRP A 90 -2.95 28.82 -10.75
C TRP A 90 -4.22 27.97 -10.81
N LYS A 91 -4.54 27.22 -9.75
CA LYS A 91 -5.87 26.57 -9.62
C LYS A 91 -7.01 27.60 -9.59
N LYS A 92 -6.85 28.69 -8.83
CA LYS A 92 -7.82 29.80 -8.80
C LYS A 92 -7.91 30.48 -10.16
N PHE A 93 -6.79 30.77 -10.83
CA PHE A 93 -6.78 31.32 -12.19
C PHE A 93 -7.57 30.43 -13.17
N LYS A 94 -7.33 29.11 -13.19
CA LYS A 94 -8.08 28.19 -14.07
C LYS A 94 -9.59 28.27 -13.82
N ALA A 95 -10.02 28.35 -12.56
CA ALA A 95 -11.44 28.52 -12.21
C ALA A 95 -11.98 29.87 -12.69
N ASN A 96 -11.28 30.97 -12.40
CA ASN A 96 -11.63 32.33 -12.84
C ASN A 96 -11.71 32.43 -14.37
N PHE A 97 -10.77 31.82 -15.10
CA PHE A 97 -10.75 31.78 -16.56
C PHE A 97 -12.01 31.10 -17.12
N CYS A 98 -12.41 29.95 -16.55
CA CYS A 98 -13.64 29.26 -16.94
C CYS A 98 -14.89 30.08 -16.60
N GLU A 99 -14.91 30.72 -15.44
CA GLU A 99 -16.01 31.58 -14.99
C GLU A 99 -16.17 32.82 -15.88
N PHE A 100 -15.07 33.49 -16.23
CA PHE A 100 -15.06 34.65 -17.13
C PHE A 100 -15.80 34.36 -18.44
N ILE A 101 -15.48 33.23 -19.08
CA ILE A 101 -16.11 32.83 -20.35
C ILE A 101 -17.62 32.60 -20.17
N ALA A 102 -18.01 31.93 -19.07
CA ALA A 102 -19.42 31.68 -18.80
C ALA A 102 -20.20 32.97 -18.58
N VAL A 103 -19.65 33.89 -17.76
CA VAL A 103 -20.27 35.18 -17.45
C VAL A 103 -20.32 36.09 -18.68
N LEU A 104 -19.28 36.11 -19.52
CA LEU A 104 -19.24 36.84 -20.79
C LEU A 104 -20.42 36.47 -21.69
N VAL A 105 -20.65 35.18 -21.91
CA VAL A 105 -21.76 34.70 -22.75
C VAL A 105 -23.11 35.05 -22.12
N GLN A 106 -23.24 34.90 -20.80
CA GLN A 106 -24.48 35.24 -20.09
C GLN A 106 -24.82 36.72 -20.19
N GLN A 107 -23.85 37.63 -20.09
CA GLN A 107 -24.12 39.07 -20.21
C GLN A 107 -24.43 39.50 -21.64
N CYS A 108 -23.83 38.82 -22.64
CA CYS A 108 -24.10 39.08 -24.04
C CYS A 108 -25.44 38.49 -24.54
N GLN A 109 -26.12 37.63 -23.76
CA GLN A 109 -27.21 36.76 -24.21
C GLN A 109 -28.46 37.46 -24.77
N TYR A 110 -28.65 38.76 -24.52
CA TYR A 110 -29.85 39.48 -24.96
C TYR A 110 -29.67 40.26 -26.27
N SER A 111 -28.44 40.62 -26.63
CA SER A 111 -28.15 41.48 -27.78
C SER A 111 -26.84 41.12 -28.49
N ILE A 112 -25.70 41.37 -27.84
CA ILE A 112 -24.35 41.28 -28.45
C ILE A 112 -24.06 39.87 -28.98
N LEU A 113 -24.61 38.83 -28.36
CA LEU A 113 -24.40 37.45 -28.80
C LEU A 113 -24.86 37.20 -30.25
N TYR A 114 -25.82 37.98 -30.76
CA TYR A 114 -26.43 37.82 -32.10
C TYR A 114 -25.97 38.87 -33.12
N ASP A 115 -24.89 39.62 -32.84
CA ASP A 115 -24.44 40.71 -33.71
C ASP A 115 -23.64 40.25 -34.95
N SER A 116 -23.48 38.94 -35.13
CA SER A 116 -22.71 38.29 -36.21
C SER A 116 -21.26 38.75 -36.29
N TYR A 117 -20.67 39.21 -35.18
CA TYR A 117 -19.31 39.72 -35.14
C TYR A 117 -18.49 39.15 -33.98
N LEU A 118 -18.96 39.30 -32.73
CA LEU A 118 -18.22 38.86 -31.55
C LEU A 118 -17.95 37.35 -31.56
N MET A 119 -19.03 36.56 -31.59
CA MET A 119 -18.92 35.10 -31.45
C MET A 119 -18.25 34.44 -32.65
N ASP A 120 -18.50 34.92 -33.87
CA ASP A 120 -17.84 34.41 -35.07
C ASP A 120 -16.32 34.61 -35.01
N THR A 121 -15.88 35.76 -34.48
CA THR A 121 -14.45 36.05 -34.31
C THR A 121 -13.84 35.20 -33.19
N VAL A 122 -14.49 35.10 -32.03
CA VAL A 122 -14.00 34.29 -30.91
C VAL A 122 -13.94 32.80 -31.27
N ILE A 123 -15.00 32.25 -31.88
CA ILE A 123 -15.04 30.84 -32.32
C ILE A 123 -13.96 30.58 -33.38
N SER A 124 -13.78 31.50 -34.34
CA SER A 124 -12.73 31.40 -35.35
C SER A 124 -11.33 31.41 -34.73
N LEU A 125 -11.08 32.30 -33.77
CA LEU A 125 -9.80 32.38 -33.04
C LEU A 125 -9.53 31.09 -32.26
N LEU A 126 -10.47 30.66 -31.43
CA LEU A 126 -10.29 29.50 -30.57
C LEU A 126 -10.10 28.21 -31.39
N THR A 127 -10.84 28.08 -32.49
CA THR A 127 -10.66 26.95 -33.43
C THR A 127 -9.27 26.97 -34.06
N GLY A 128 -8.77 28.14 -34.47
CA GLY A 128 -7.41 28.28 -35.02
C GLY A 128 -6.32 27.96 -33.99
N LEU A 129 -6.45 28.47 -32.76
CA LEU A 129 -5.53 28.17 -31.66
C LEU A 129 -5.56 26.68 -31.29
N ALA A 130 -6.74 26.05 -31.32
CA ALA A 130 -6.91 24.62 -31.03
C ALA A 130 -6.31 23.70 -32.11
N ASP A 131 -6.00 24.22 -33.30
CA ASP A 131 -5.29 23.49 -34.35
C ASP A 131 -3.78 23.75 -34.35
N SER A 132 -3.29 24.62 -33.44
CA SER A 132 -1.86 24.91 -33.33
C SER A 132 -1.04 23.69 -32.86
N MET A 133 0.20 23.60 -33.35
CA MET A 133 1.18 22.62 -32.86
C MET A 133 1.67 22.96 -31.45
N VAL A 134 1.61 24.24 -31.04
CA VAL A 134 1.99 24.69 -29.69
C VAL A 134 0.98 24.18 -28.67
N ARG A 135 1.45 23.34 -27.74
CA ARG A 135 0.61 22.74 -26.69
C ARG A 135 -0.14 23.79 -25.87
N ALA A 136 0.51 24.89 -25.52
CA ALA A 136 -0.04 25.92 -24.65
C ALA A 136 -1.28 26.60 -25.28
N PHE A 137 -1.18 27.00 -26.54
CA PHE A 137 -2.34 27.52 -27.30
C PHE A 137 -3.42 26.46 -27.43
N ARG A 138 -3.05 25.26 -27.88
CA ARG A 138 -4.00 24.18 -28.14
C ARG A 138 -4.80 23.78 -26.90
N HIS A 139 -4.14 23.64 -25.75
CA HIS A 139 -4.80 23.28 -24.49
C HIS A 139 -5.71 24.41 -24.00
N THR A 140 -5.21 25.65 -23.98
CA THR A 140 -5.93 26.81 -23.46
C THR A 140 -7.17 27.13 -24.30
N SER A 141 -7.02 27.13 -25.62
CA SER A 141 -8.15 27.39 -26.52
C SER A 141 -9.17 26.25 -26.52
N THR A 142 -8.73 25.00 -26.38
CA THR A 142 -9.67 23.87 -26.25
C THR A 142 -10.50 24.02 -24.98
N LEU A 143 -9.87 24.30 -23.83
CA LEU A 143 -10.60 24.56 -22.58
C LEU A 143 -11.58 25.73 -22.75
N ALA A 144 -11.13 26.83 -23.34
CA ALA A 144 -11.97 27.99 -23.59
C ALA A 144 -13.18 27.65 -24.48
N ALA A 145 -12.95 26.92 -25.58
CA ALA A 145 -13.98 26.51 -26.52
C ALA A 145 -15.00 25.55 -25.88
N MET A 146 -14.54 24.61 -25.05
CA MET A 146 -15.47 23.70 -24.37
C MET A 146 -16.34 24.47 -23.35
N LYS A 147 -15.74 25.39 -22.57
CA LYS A 147 -16.49 26.25 -21.63
C LYS A 147 -17.44 27.22 -22.34
N LEU A 148 -17.02 27.76 -23.48
CA LEU A 148 -17.85 28.57 -24.37
C LEU A 148 -19.08 27.78 -24.83
N LEU A 149 -18.89 26.54 -25.30
CA LEU A 149 -20.00 25.67 -25.69
C LEU A 149 -20.94 25.38 -24.52
N THR A 150 -20.41 25.09 -23.33
CA THR A 150 -21.23 24.92 -22.10
C THR A 150 -22.08 26.14 -21.81
N ALA A 151 -21.52 27.35 -21.92
CA ALA A 151 -22.25 28.59 -21.69
C ALA A 151 -23.33 28.83 -22.75
N VAL A 152 -23.02 28.56 -24.02
CA VAL A 152 -23.97 28.65 -25.14
C VAL A 152 -25.13 27.65 -24.97
N VAL A 153 -24.87 26.43 -24.50
CA VAL A 153 -25.92 25.45 -24.14
C VAL A 153 -26.83 25.98 -23.04
N SER A 154 -26.28 26.68 -22.04
CA SER A 154 -27.11 27.31 -20.99
C SER A 154 -28.02 28.40 -21.55
N VAL A 155 -27.53 29.23 -22.47
CA VAL A 155 -28.35 30.24 -23.17
C VAL A 155 -29.44 29.59 -24.01
N HIS A 156 -29.11 28.50 -24.72
CA HIS A 156 -30.10 27.71 -25.49
C HIS A 156 -31.28 27.27 -24.61
N LEU A 157 -30.99 26.67 -23.45
CA LEU A 157 -32.02 26.20 -22.52
C LEU A 157 -32.90 27.35 -22.01
N ASN A 158 -32.30 28.50 -21.67
CA ASN A 158 -33.04 29.68 -21.23
C ASN A 158 -33.95 30.22 -22.34
N LEU A 159 -33.45 30.29 -23.58
CA LEU A 159 -34.24 30.72 -24.73
C LEU A 159 -35.38 29.76 -25.05
N ASP A 160 -35.16 28.46 -24.93
CA ASP A 160 -36.18 27.46 -25.21
C ASP A 160 -37.32 27.56 -24.18
N VAL A 161 -37.01 27.77 -22.90
CA VAL A 161 -38.01 28.09 -21.87
C VAL A 161 -38.78 29.38 -22.22
N ASN A 162 -38.08 30.43 -22.64
CA ASN A 162 -38.71 31.69 -23.04
C ASN A 162 -39.62 31.54 -24.27
N LYS A 163 -39.22 30.71 -25.23
CA LYS A 163 -40.04 30.37 -26.40
C LYS A 163 -41.31 29.62 -25.99
N HIS A 164 -41.19 28.61 -25.13
CA HIS A 164 -42.36 27.88 -24.61
C HIS A 164 -43.31 28.78 -23.83
N ASN A 165 -42.78 29.68 -23.00
CA ASN A 165 -43.58 30.67 -22.28
C ASN A 165 -44.30 31.62 -23.25
N ALA A 166 -43.61 32.13 -24.27
CA ALA A 166 -44.21 32.96 -25.31
C ALA A 166 -45.30 32.22 -26.11
N GLN A 167 -45.08 30.93 -26.40
CA GLN A 167 -46.07 30.07 -27.09
C GLN A 167 -47.34 29.88 -26.25
N ARG A 168 -47.20 29.56 -24.96
CA ARG A 168 -48.35 29.43 -24.04
C ARG A 168 -49.14 30.73 -23.93
N LEU A 169 -48.44 31.88 -23.81
CA LEU A 169 -49.09 33.19 -23.78
C LEU A 169 -49.83 33.50 -25.08
N TYR A 170 -49.27 33.12 -26.23
CA TYR A 170 -49.92 33.26 -27.52
C TYR A 170 -51.21 32.43 -27.61
N GLU A 171 -51.18 31.17 -27.15
CA GLU A 171 -52.36 30.28 -27.14
C GLU A 171 -53.48 30.78 -26.21
N VAL A 172 -53.12 31.27 -25.01
CA VAL A 172 -54.09 31.86 -24.08
C VAL A 172 -54.75 33.10 -24.67
N GLU A 173 -53.97 34.00 -25.27
CA GLU A 173 -54.51 35.23 -25.86
C GLU A 173 -55.32 34.95 -27.13
N LYS A 174 -55.00 33.88 -27.87
CA LYS A 174 -55.76 33.41 -29.05
C LYS A 174 -57.16 32.92 -28.66
N ASN A 175 -57.28 32.31 -27.49
CA ASN A 175 -58.53 31.74 -26.99
C ASN A 175 -59.44 32.74 -26.26
N ARG A 176 -59.04 34.02 -26.13
CA ARG A 176 -59.87 35.09 -25.53
C ARG A 176 -60.85 35.70 -26.55
N ILE A 177 -62.08 35.99 -26.09
CA ILE A 177 -63.15 36.60 -26.91
C ILE A 177 -62.72 37.98 -27.42
N SER A 178 -62.88 38.19 -28.74
CA SER A 178 -62.18 39.18 -29.56
C SER A 178 -62.53 40.65 -29.31
N GLY A 179 -61.50 41.50 -29.23
CA GLY A 179 -61.56 42.94 -29.47
C GLY A 179 -60.32 43.43 -30.25
N LYS A 180 -60.35 44.61 -30.86
CA LYS A 180 -59.22 45.15 -31.68
C LYS A 180 -57.86 45.17 -30.94
N LYS A 181 -57.84 45.28 -29.60
CA LYS A 181 -56.62 45.20 -28.78
C LYS A 181 -56.00 43.78 -28.72
N THR A 182 -56.81 42.74 -28.85
CA THR A 182 -56.39 41.32 -28.82
C THR A 182 -55.57 40.96 -30.06
N SER A 183 -55.93 41.49 -31.24
CA SER A 183 -55.20 41.26 -32.50
C SER A 183 -53.79 41.87 -32.50
N CYS A 184 -53.61 43.10 -32.00
CA CYS A 184 -52.29 43.74 -31.94
C CYS A 184 -51.34 43.01 -30.97
N ARG A 185 -51.85 42.52 -29.84
CA ARG A 185 -51.08 41.76 -28.85
C ARG A 185 -50.67 40.38 -29.39
N LEU A 186 -51.55 39.73 -30.15
CA LEU A 186 -51.24 38.47 -30.83
C LEU A 186 -50.10 38.65 -31.86
N ASP A 187 -50.13 39.73 -32.65
CA ASP A 187 -49.05 40.02 -33.61
C ASP A 187 -47.70 40.29 -32.94
N GLN A 188 -47.71 40.90 -31.75
CA GLN A 188 -46.49 41.12 -30.96
C GLN A 188 -45.94 39.81 -30.39
N LEU A 189 -46.80 38.94 -29.85
CA LEU A 189 -46.41 37.62 -29.35
C LEU A 189 -45.90 36.72 -30.49
N GLN A 190 -46.54 36.77 -31.66
CA GLN A 190 -46.10 36.05 -32.84
C GLN A 190 -44.72 36.53 -33.33
N ARG A 191 -44.47 37.85 -33.31
CA ARG A 191 -43.14 38.41 -33.63
C ARG A 191 -42.08 37.95 -32.63
N ARG A 192 -42.36 38.02 -31.33
CA ARG A 192 -41.44 37.53 -30.28
C ARG A 192 -41.14 36.05 -30.41
N ARG A 193 -42.12 35.22 -30.78
CA ARG A 193 -41.89 33.79 -31.01
C ARG A 193 -40.95 33.56 -32.19
N LYS A 194 -41.17 34.24 -33.31
CA LYS A 194 -40.26 34.17 -34.47
C LYS A 194 -38.85 34.65 -34.13
N GLU A 195 -38.73 35.68 -33.29
CA GLU A 195 -37.43 36.15 -32.80
C GLU A 195 -36.71 35.08 -31.97
N TYR A 196 -37.40 34.42 -31.04
CA TYR A 196 -36.82 33.32 -30.27
C TYR A 196 -36.46 32.11 -31.16
N GLU A 197 -37.27 31.80 -32.17
CA GLU A 197 -36.96 30.75 -33.16
C GLU A 197 -35.66 31.06 -33.92
N GLN A 198 -35.47 32.30 -34.38
CA GLN A 198 -34.24 32.71 -35.05
C GLN A 198 -33.04 32.68 -34.09
N LYS A 199 -33.18 33.23 -32.88
CA LYS A 199 -32.11 33.21 -31.87
C LYS A 199 -31.67 31.78 -31.51
N LEU A 200 -32.61 30.84 -31.40
CA LEU A 200 -32.28 29.43 -31.17
C LEU A 200 -31.51 28.82 -32.35
N LEU A 201 -31.85 29.17 -33.59
CA LEU A 201 -31.11 28.71 -34.77
C LEU A 201 -29.67 29.23 -34.76
N ASP A 202 -29.47 30.51 -34.43
CA ASP A 202 -28.14 31.11 -34.35
C ASP A 202 -27.29 30.44 -33.26
N ILE A 203 -27.88 30.16 -32.10
CA ILE A 203 -27.23 29.42 -31.01
C ILE A 203 -26.87 27.99 -31.43
N GLN A 204 -27.77 27.28 -32.12
CA GLN A 204 -27.48 25.94 -32.65
C GLN A 204 -26.34 25.96 -33.66
N ASN A 205 -26.24 27.01 -34.49
CA ASN A 205 -25.12 27.17 -35.42
C ASN A 205 -23.79 27.39 -34.68
N MET A 206 -23.77 28.21 -33.63
CA MET A 206 -22.58 28.39 -32.78
C MET A 206 -22.17 27.08 -32.10
N MET A 207 -23.15 26.34 -31.55
CA MET A 207 -22.90 25.03 -30.93
C MET A 207 -22.23 24.06 -31.92
N ASN A 208 -22.80 23.96 -33.12
CA ASN A 208 -22.27 23.11 -34.18
C ASN A 208 -20.88 23.54 -34.64
N ALA A 209 -20.63 24.85 -34.75
CA ALA A 209 -19.33 25.38 -35.15
C ALA A 209 -18.24 25.02 -34.14
N ILE A 210 -18.51 25.20 -32.84
CA ILE A 210 -17.54 24.85 -31.78
C ILE A 210 -17.33 23.33 -31.71
N PHE A 211 -18.41 22.54 -31.77
CA PHE A 211 -18.33 21.09 -31.70
C PHE A 211 -17.54 20.49 -32.88
N LYS A 212 -17.88 20.89 -34.12
CA LYS A 212 -17.20 20.39 -35.32
C LYS A 212 -15.80 20.96 -35.47
N GLY A 213 -15.61 22.25 -35.18
CA GLY A 213 -14.33 22.94 -35.34
C GLY A 213 -13.30 22.52 -34.31
N THR A 214 -13.70 22.33 -33.04
CA THR A 214 -12.77 22.06 -31.94
C THR A 214 -12.92 20.65 -31.37
N PHE A 215 -14.10 20.26 -30.87
CA PHE A 215 -14.27 19.01 -30.12
C PHE A 215 -13.85 17.77 -30.94
N LEU A 216 -14.33 17.63 -32.19
CA LEU A 216 -14.06 16.45 -33.04
C LEU A 216 -12.57 16.19 -33.33
N ASN A 217 -11.75 17.24 -33.25
CA ASN A 217 -10.31 17.13 -33.45
C ASN A 217 -9.59 16.89 -32.12
N ARG A 218 -10.08 17.47 -31.02
CA ARG A 218 -9.39 17.54 -29.73
C ARG A 218 -9.74 16.44 -28.73
N TYR A 219 -10.89 15.77 -28.84
CA TYR A 219 -11.22 14.62 -27.96
C TYR A 219 -10.21 13.46 -28.10
N ARG A 220 -9.48 13.43 -29.22
CA ARG A 220 -8.44 12.46 -29.58
C ARG A 220 -7.04 13.09 -29.72
N ASP A 221 -6.81 14.21 -29.04
CA ASP A 221 -5.50 14.88 -29.02
C ASP A 221 -4.39 13.94 -28.51
N VAL A 222 -3.15 14.18 -28.91
CA VAL A 222 -1.99 13.46 -28.35
C VAL A 222 -1.82 13.75 -26.85
N ILE A 223 -2.24 14.94 -26.42
CA ILE A 223 -2.15 15.43 -25.03
C ILE A 223 -3.34 14.93 -24.19
N PRO A 224 -3.11 14.13 -23.15
CA PRO A 224 -4.15 13.52 -22.32
C PRO A 224 -5.08 14.52 -21.61
N GLU A 225 -4.54 15.64 -21.11
CA GLU A 225 -5.33 16.63 -20.36
C GLU A 225 -6.37 17.34 -21.25
N ILE A 226 -6.04 17.48 -22.55
CA ILE A 226 -6.95 18.03 -23.56
C ILE A 226 -8.09 17.04 -23.83
N ARG A 227 -7.77 15.75 -24.00
CA ARG A 227 -8.79 14.70 -24.17
C ARG A 227 -9.72 14.64 -22.96
N ALA A 228 -9.16 14.68 -21.76
CA ALA A 228 -9.92 14.68 -20.50
C ALA A 228 -10.88 15.88 -20.41
N THR A 229 -10.42 17.08 -20.81
CA THR A 229 -11.25 18.31 -20.84
C THR A 229 -12.44 18.15 -21.78
N CYS A 230 -12.24 17.63 -22.99
CA CYS A 230 -13.33 17.38 -23.93
C CYS A 230 -14.34 16.37 -23.36
N ILE A 231 -13.87 15.30 -22.72
CA ILE A 231 -14.73 14.24 -22.17
C ILE A 231 -15.51 14.69 -20.93
N GLU A 232 -14.90 15.52 -20.09
CA GLU A 232 -15.60 16.14 -18.95
C GLU A 232 -16.77 17.02 -19.41
N GLU A 233 -16.55 17.83 -20.44
CA GLU A 233 -17.55 18.79 -20.91
C GLU A 233 -18.68 18.11 -21.69
N ILE A 234 -18.40 17.11 -22.53
CA ILE A 234 -19.48 16.35 -23.20
C ILE A 234 -20.35 15.59 -22.19
N GLY A 235 -19.76 15.04 -21.12
CA GLY A 235 -20.54 14.45 -20.02
C GLY A 235 -21.43 15.48 -19.31
N SER A 236 -20.93 16.70 -19.11
CA SER A 236 -21.72 17.82 -18.59
C SER A 236 -22.88 18.20 -19.51
N TRP A 237 -22.67 18.26 -20.83
CA TRP A 237 -23.72 18.57 -21.81
C TRP A 237 -24.81 17.50 -21.85
N MET A 238 -24.44 16.22 -21.81
CA MET A 238 -25.39 15.11 -21.72
C MET A 238 -26.28 15.20 -20.49
N LYS A 239 -25.71 15.63 -19.35
CA LYS A 239 -26.47 15.83 -18.10
C LYS A 239 -27.35 17.08 -18.13
N THR A 240 -26.91 18.13 -18.81
CA THR A 240 -27.56 19.45 -18.76
C THR A 240 -28.63 19.60 -19.85
N TYR A 241 -28.38 19.08 -21.06
CA TYR A 241 -29.31 19.10 -22.18
C TYR A 241 -29.43 17.70 -22.86
N PRO A 242 -30.06 16.74 -22.18
CA PRO A 242 -30.13 15.35 -22.64
C PRO A 242 -30.88 15.19 -23.96
N ASP A 243 -31.86 16.02 -24.28
CA ASP A 243 -32.63 15.91 -25.53
C ASP A 243 -31.78 16.14 -26.78
N ALA A 244 -30.72 16.95 -26.69
CA ALA A 244 -29.79 17.16 -27.80
C ALA A 244 -28.56 16.25 -27.74
N PHE A 245 -28.00 16.03 -26.54
CA PHE A 245 -26.69 15.39 -26.39
C PHE A 245 -26.74 13.93 -25.91
N LEU A 246 -27.82 13.48 -25.25
CA LEU A 246 -27.90 12.11 -24.74
C LEU A 246 -28.47 11.16 -25.80
N ASN A 247 -27.65 10.86 -26.80
CA ASN A 247 -27.92 9.89 -27.86
C ASN A 247 -26.61 9.28 -28.39
N ASP A 248 -26.73 8.23 -29.20
CA ASP A 248 -25.58 7.45 -29.68
C ASP A 248 -24.54 8.26 -30.48
N SER A 249 -24.98 9.34 -31.13
CA SER A 249 -24.08 10.18 -31.93
C SER A 249 -23.02 10.88 -31.09
N TYR A 250 -23.31 11.11 -29.80
CA TYR A 250 -22.41 11.71 -28.81
C TYR A 250 -21.87 10.68 -27.81
N LEU A 251 -22.70 9.74 -27.34
CA LEU A 251 -22.30 8.72 -26.35
C LEU A 251 -21.12 7.85 -26.81
N LYS A 252 -21.00 7.62 -28.13
CA LYS A 252 -19.87 6.88 -28.71
C LYS A 252 -18.50 7.46 -28.31
N TYR A 253 -18.38 8.77 -28.14
CA TYR A 253 -17.12 9.40 -27.75
C TYR A 253 -16.73 9.00 -26.34
N VAL A 254 -17.66 9.05 -25.38
CA VAL A 254 -17.41 8.57 -24.01
C VAL A 254 -17.08 7.07 -24.01
N GLY A 255 -17.83 6.27 -24.78
CA GLY A 255 -17.61 4.83 -24.89
C GLY A 255 -16.22 4.46 -25.44
N TRP A 256 -15.74 5.16 -26.47
CA TRP A 256 -14.37 4.95 -26.97
C TRP A 256 -13.31 5.39 -25.97
N MET A 257 -13.53 6.49 -25.27
CA MET A 257 -12.55 7.03 -24.32
C MET A 257 -12.46 6.21 -23.01
N LEU A 258 -13.38 5.27 -22.74
CA LEU A 258 -13.19 4.24 -21.71
C LEU A 258 -11.98 3.33 -21.98
N TYR A 259 -11.49 3.26 -23.22
CA TYR A 259 -10.32 2.49 -23.63
C TYR A 259 -9.04 3.34 -23.74
N ASP A 260 -9.09 4.61 -23.35
CA ASP A 260 -7.91 5.48 -23.37
C ASP A 260 -6.78 4.88 -22.53
N LYS A 261 -5.53 5.07 -22.96
CA LYS A 261 -4.36 4.56 -22.23
C LYS A 261 -4.11 5.33 -20.92
N GLN A 262 -4.58 6.57 -20.82
CA GLN A 262 -4.35 7.45 -19.68
C GLN A 262 -5.50 7.42 -18.70
N ALA A 263 -5.16 7.29 -17.41
CA ALA A 263 -6.12 7.12 -16.33
C ALA A 263 -7.08 8.32 -16.19
N GLU A 264 -6.57 9.54 -16.29
CA GLU A 264 -7.38 10.76 -16.13
C GLU A 264 -8.53 10.86 -17.15
N VAL A 265 -8.33 10.35 -18.37
CA VAL A 265 -9.36 10.38 -19.43
C VAL A 265 -10.44 9.35 -19.11
N ARG A 266 -10.04 8.13 -18.73
CA ARG A 266 -10.98 7.08 -18.29
C ARG A 266 -11.77 7.53 -17.07
N LEU A 267 -11.12 8.22 -16.13
CA LEU A 267 -11.75 8.79 -14.94
C LEU A 267 -12.87 9.79 -15.32
N LYS A 268 -12.61 10.72 -16.24
CA LYS A 268 -13.64 11.67 -16.72
C LYS A 268 -14.81 10.97 -17.41
N CYS A 269 -14.57 9.89 -18.14
CA CYS A 269 -15.65 9.07 -18.71
C CYS A 269 -16.57 8.53 -17.62
N LEU A 270 -15.99 7.87 -16.60
CA LEU A 270 -16.75 7.26 -15.51
C LEU A 270 -17.54 8.30 -14.72
N LEU A 271 -16.94 9.45 -14.38
CA LEU A 271 -17.62 10.54 -13.67
C LEU A 271 -18.78 11.12 -14.49
N GLY A 272 -18.59 11.29 -15.81
CA GLY A 272 -19.65 11.71 -16.73
C GLY A 272 -20.82 10.72 -16.73
N LEU A 273 -20.52 9.42 -16.85
CA LEU A 273 -21.53 8.36 -16.82
C LEU A 273 -22.26 8.29 -15.47
N GLN A 274 -21.57 8.39 -14.34
CA GLN A 274 -22.20 8.45 -13.02
C GLN A 274 -23.20 9.61 -12.92
N GLY A 275 -22.88 10.76 -13.52
CA GLY A 275 -23.77 11.91 -13.61
C GLY A 275 -25.07 11.65 -14.37
N ILE A 276 -25.07 10.67 -15.28
CA ILE A 276 -26.23 10.23 -16.06
C ILE A 276 -26.99 9.13 -15.32
N TYR A 277 -26.32 8.04 -14.93
CA TYR A 277 -26.96 6.90 -14.25
C TYR A 277 -27.52 7.24 -12.86
N SER A 278 -27.05 8.31 -12.21
CA SER A 278 -27.65 8.80 -10.96
C SER A 278 -29.08 9.35 -11.14
N ARG A 279 -29.52 9.63 -12.37
CA ARG A 279 -30.87 10.12 -12.69
C ARG A 279 -31.70 9.04 -13.38
N LYS A 280 -32.63 8.42 -12.64
CA LYS A 280 -33.50 7.33 -13.15
C LYS A 280 -34.21 7.69 -14.46
N GLU A 281 -34.64 8.93 -14.63
CA GLU A 281 -35.31 9.43 -15.84
C GLU A 281 -34.48 9.34 -17.12
N LEU A 282 -33.14 9.34 -17.02
CA LEU A 282 -32.24 9.31 -18.17
C LEU A 282 -31.79 7.89 -18.55
N VAL A 283 -32.01 6.91 -17.68
CA VAL A 283 -31.45 5.56 -17.80
C VAL A 283 -31.99 4.82 -19.02
N SER A 284 -33.27 4.99 -19.38
CA SER A 284 -33.86 4.35 -20.56
C SER A 284 -33.21 4.76 -21.89
N ARG A 285 -32.50 5.89 -21.94
CA ARG A 285 -31.72 6.32 -23.12
C ARG A 285 -30.34 5.66 -23.18
N MET A 286 -29.94 4.93 -22.15
CA MET A 286 -28.63 4.32 -22.00
C MET A 286 -28.59 2.83 -22.36
N ASP A 287 -29.72 2.18 -22.67
CA ASP A 287 -29.79 0.72 -22.85
C ASP A 287 -28.79 0.21 -23.91
N LEU A 288 -28.73 0.84 -25.08
CA LEU A 288 -27.80 0.46 -26.15
C LEU A 288 -26.33 0.72 -25.77
N PHE A 289 -26.07 1.83 -25.08
CA PHE A 289 -24.72 2.13 -24.60
C PHE A 289 -24.28 1.11 -23.54
N THR A 290 -25.14 0.85 -22.56
CA THR A 290 -24.88 -0.05 -21.44
C THR A 290 -24.62 -1.44 -21.95
N SER A 291 -25.51 -2.00 -22.77
CA SER A 291 -25.35 -3.33 -23.37
C SER A 291 -24.05 -3.46 -24.16
N ARG A 292 -23.63 -2.42 -24.90
CA ARG A 292 -22.41 -2.44 -25.70
C ARG A 292 -21.12 -2.33 -24.86
N PHE A 293 -21.13 -1.55 -23.78
CA PHE A 293 -19.93 -1.23 -23.00
C PHE A 293 -19.92 -1.85 -21.60
N LYS A 294 -20.92 -2.67 -21.24
CA LYS A 294 -21.05 -3.35 -19.93
C LYS A 294 -19.75 -4.05 -19.55
N ASP A 295 -19.27 -4.96 -20.38
CA ASP A 295 -18.10 -5.79 -20.09
C ASP A 295 -16.85 -4.92 -19.84
N ARG A 296 -16.73 -3.81 -20.59
CA ARG A 296 -15.65 -2.86 -20.37
C ARG A 296 -15.76 -2.23 -18.99
N ILE A 297 -16.94 -1.73 -18.61
CA ILE A 297 -17.16 -1.09 -17.31
C ILE A 297 -16.95 -2.11 -16.17
N VAL A 298 -17.44 -3.35 -16.31
CA VAL A 298 -17.26 -4.44 -15.34
C VAL A 298 -15.79 -4.83 -15.18
N SER A 299 -14.95 -4.69 -16.22
CA SER A 299 -13.50 -4.91 -16.11
C SER A 299 -12.73 -3.78 -15.43
N MET A 300 -13.29 -2.56 -15.36
CA MET A 300 -12.56 -1.38 -14.88
C MET A 300 -12.29 -1.32 -13.36
N PRO A 301 -12.95 -2.07 -12.47
CA PRO A 301 -12.45 -2.30 -11.10
C PRO A 301 -11.06 -2.95 -11.04
N LEU A 302 -10.60 -3.61 -12.11
CA LEU A 302 -9.21 -4.10 -12.28
C LEU A 302 -8.29 -3.08 -12.99
N ASP A 303 -8.70 -1.82 -13.11
CA ASP A 303 -7.86 -0.80 -13.72
C ASP A 303 -6.55 -0.61 -12.94
N LYS A 304 -5.46 -0.36 -13.67
CA LYS A 304 -4.14 -0.12 -13.09
C LYS A 304 -4.12 1.11 -12.19
N ASP A 305 -4.98 2.09 -12.47
CA ASP A 305 -5.17 3.26 -11.63
C ASP A 305 -6.29 3.04 -10.61
N HIS A 306 -5.95 3.17 -9.34
CA HIS A 306 -6.87 2.88 -8.24
C HIS A 306 -8.08 3.83 -8.18
N GLU A 307 -7.93 5.09 -8.59
CA GLU A 307 -9.07 6.03 -8.58
C GLU A 307 -10.06 5.67 -9.69
N VAL A 308 -9.58 5.28 -10.87
CA VAL A 308 -10.43 4.76 -11.95
C VAL A 308 -11.20 3.52 -11.49
N ALA A 309 -10.53 2.58 -10.83
CA ALA A 309 -11.16 1.37 -10.30
C ALA A 309 -12.29 1.67 -9.30
N VAL A 310 -12.06 2.61 -8.37
CA VAL A 310 -13.08 3.05 -7.40
C VAL A 310 -14.28 3.67 -8.09
N GLN A 311 -14.06 4.55 -9.07
CA GLN A 311 -15.15 5.20 -9.79
C GLN A 311 -15.90 4.22 -10.70
N ALA A 312 -15.25 3.17 -11.19
CA ALA A 312 -15.91 2.10 -11.94
C ALA A 312 -16.85 1.30 -11.02
N MET A 313 -16.38 0.92 -9.83
CA MET A 313 -17.21 0.25 -8.83
C MET A 313 -18.43 1.11 -8.41
N LYS A 314 -18.22 2.42 -8.20
CA LYS A 314 -19.32 3.35 -7.92
C LYS A 314 -20.31 3.49 -9.08
N LEU A 315 -19.82 3.48 -10.32
CA LEU A 315 -20.69 3.49 -11.51
C LEU A 315 -21.52 2.20 -11.59
N LEU A 316 -20.90 1.03 -11.41
CA LEU A 316 -21.59 -0.27 -11.42
C LEU A 316 -22.64 -0.37 -10.32
N MET A 317 -22.38 0.23 -9.16
CA MET A 317 -23.37 0.37 -8.10
C MET A 317 -24.60 1.20 -8.52
N LEU A 318 -24.42 2.31 -9.25
CA LEU A 318 -25.53 3.08 -9.80
C LEU A 318 -26.29 2.30 -10.89
N VAL A 319 -25.56 1.59 -11.75
CA VAL A 319 -26.15 0.73 -12.79
C VAL A 319 -27.00 -0.36 -12.14
N SER A 320 -26.50 -1.04 -11.11
CA SER A 320 -27.25 -2.09 -10.40
C SER A 320 -28.54 -1.58 -9.72
N GLN A 321 -28.54 -0.35 -9.22
CA GLN A 321 -29.69 0.26 -8.55
C GLN A 321 -30.76 0.75 -9.52
N ASN A 322 -30.34 1.30 -10.66
CA ASN A 322 -31.24 2.04 -11.55
C ASN A 322 -31.53 1.32 -12.87
N CYS A 323 -30.78 0.27 -13.21
CA CYS A 323 -31.03 -0.59 -14.35
C CYS A 323 -31.40 -2.00 -13.86
N GLU A 324 -32.58 -2.47 -14.24
CA GLU A 324 -32.98 -3.85 -13.98
C GLU A 324 -32.22 -4.80 -14.91
N ASP A 325 -31.72 -5.91 -14.35
CA ASP A 325 -31.13 -7.06 -15.04
C ASP A 325 -29.97 -6.81 -16.03
N VAL A 326 -29.27 -5.67 -15.90
CA VAL A 326 -28.07 -5.39 -16.72
C VAL A 326 -26.85 -6.21 -16.29
N LEU A 327 -26.65 -6.37 -14.98
CA LEU A 327 -25.53 -7.14 -14.42
C LEU A 327 -25.95 -8.59 -14.21
N SER A 328 -25.19 -9.53 -14.78
CA SER A 328 -25.42 -10.96 -14.56
C SER A 328 -25.03 -11.37 -13.14
N ALA A 329 -25.38 -12.59 -12.73
CA ALA A 329 -24.90 -13.15 -11.48
C ALA A 329 -23.37 -13.27 -11.48
N GLU A 330 -22.77 -13.71 -12.58
CA GLU A 330 -21.31 -13.81 -12.76
C GLU A 330 -20.61 -12.45 -12.65
N ASP A 331 -21.21 -11.39 -13.22
CA ASP A 331 -20.69 -10.03 -13.07
C ASP A 331 -20.70 -9.64 -11.59
N CYS A 332 -21.79 -9.91 -10.87
CA CYS A 332 -21.92 -9.58 -9.45
C CYS A 332 -20.90 -10.35 -8.59
N GLU A 333 -20.74 -11.65 -8.81
CA GLU A 333 -19.77 -12.48 -8.09
C GLU A 333 -18.35 -11.92 -8.26
N THR A 334 -17.96 -11.60 -9.50
CA THR A 334 -16.66 -10.96 -9.78
C THR A 334 -16.50 -9.64 -9.01
N LEU A 335 -17.57 -8.83 -8.93
CA LEU A 335 -17.55 -7.54 -8.24
C LEU A 335 -17.48 -7.69 -6.71
N TYR A 336 -18.05 -8.75 -6.14
CA TYR A 336 -17.98 -9.00 -4.71
C TYR A 336 -16.57 -9.35 -4.25
N GLN A 337 -15.75 -9.99 -5.09
CA GLN A 337 -14.36 -10.33 -4.76
C GLN A 337 -13.52 -9.09 -4.36
N PHE A 338 -13.88 -7.91 -4.86
CA PHE A 338 -13.18 -6.66 -4.51
C PHE A 338 -13.33 -6.24 -3.04
N VAL A 339 -14.24 -6.84 -2.26
CA VAL A 339 -14.26 -6.64 -0.79
C VAL A 339 -12.96 -7.11 -0.14
N TYR A 340 -12.14 -7.90 -0.83
CA TYR A 340 -10.83 -8.34 -0.38
C TYR A 340 -9.66 -7.53 -0.97
N ALA A 341 -9.94 -6.50 -1.77
CA ALA A 341 -8.90 -5.67 -2.36
C ALA A 341 -7.98 -5.03 -1.31
N THR A 342 -6.68 -4.92 -1.63
CA THR A 342 -5.68 -4.28 -0.75
C THR A 342 -5.91 -2.77 -0.65
N HIS A 343 -6.35 -2.13 -1.74
CA HIS A 343 -6.69 -0.72 -1.77
C HIS A 343 -8.06 -0.46 -1.12
N ARG A 344 -8.05 -0.01 0.15
CA ARG A 344 -9.27 0.19 0.98
C ARG A 344 -10.40 0.96 0.29
N PRO A 345 -10.18 2.10 -0.42
CA PRO A 345 -11.28 2.81 -1.08
C PRO A 345 -12.06 1.97 -2.11
N LEU A 346 -11.38 1.03 -2.79
CA LEU A 346 -12.04 0.09 -3.71
C LEU A 346 -12.81 -0.97 -2.92
N ALA A 347 -12.17 -1.52 -1.87
CA ALA A 347 -12.79 -2.54 -1.02
C ALA A 347 -14.06 -2.04 -0.34
N VAL A 348 -14.06 -0.80 0.17
CA VAL A 348 -15.24 -0.15 0.76
C VAL A 348 -16.32 0.14 -0.30
N ALA A 349 -15.93 0.55 -1.52
CA ALA A 349 -16.90 0.74 -2.59
C ALA A 349 -17.57 -0.60 -3.00
N ALA A 350 -16.80 -1.69 -3.04
CA ALA A 350 -17.31 -3.03 -3.26
C ALA A 350 -18.16 -3.52 -2.08
N GLY A 351 -17.77 -3.21 -0.84
CA GLY A 351 -18.55 -3.50 0.36
C GLY A 351 -19.90 -2.77 0.35
N GLU A 352 -19.96 -1.51 -0.11
CA GLU A 352 -21.22 -0.80 -0.31
C GLU A 352 -22.08 -1.44 -1.41
N PHE A 353 -21.46 -1.90 -2.51
CA PHE A 353 -22.14 -2.65 -3.56
C PHE A 353 -22.76 -3.95 -3.02
N LEU A 354 -21.97 -4.76 -2.32
CA LEU A 354 -22.40 -5.99 -1.65
C LEU A 354 -23.54 -5.72 -0.64
N TYR A 355 -23.38 -4.68 0.20
CA TYR A 355 -24.38 -4.28 1.19
C TYR A 355 -25.74 -4.01 0.55
N LYS A 356 -25.77 -3.20 -0.50
CA LYS A 356 -27.02 -2.84 -1.19
C LYS A 356 -27.64 -3.99 -1.99
N ARG A 357 -26.85 -4.99 -2.38
CA ARG A 357 -27.35 -6.11 -3.19
C ARG A 357 -27.86 -7.27 -2.34
N LEU A 358 -27.15 -7.59 -1.26
CA LEU A 358 -27.45 -8.77 -0.43
C LEU A 358 -28.17 -8.43 0.89
N PHE A 359 -28.00 -7.21 1.43
CA PHE A 359 -28.45 -6.90 2.79
C PHE A 359 -29.61 -5.90 2.87
N SER A 360 -29.84 -5.08 1.83
CA SER A 360 -31.02 -4.20 1.79
C SER A 360 -32.22 -4.89 1.13
N HIS A 361 -33.27 -5.13 1.92
CA HIS A 361 -34.60 -5.54 1.48
C HIS A 361 -35.31 -4.40 0.71
N GLU A 362 -34.90 -4.15 -0.54
CA GLU A 362 -35.70 -3.35 -1.49
C GLU A 362 -36.18 -4.18 -2.71
N ARG A 363 -35.85 -5.48 -2.78
CA ARG A 363 -36.54 -6.41 -3.71
C ARG A 363 -37.60 -7.17 -2.94
N GLY A 364 -38.85 -6.84 -3.26
CA GLY A 364 -40.03 -7.22 -2.49
C GLY A 364 -40.25 -8.73 -2.36
N GLU A 365 -40.40 -9.16 -1.12
CA GLU A 365 -41.37 -10.19 -0.75
C GLU A 365 -42.11 -9.68 0.50
N GLU A 366 -43.41 -9.45 0.35
CA GLU A 366 -44.35 -9.25 1.45
C GLU A 366 -44.49 -10.58 2.22
N ALA A 367 -43.51 -10.90 3.06
CA ALA A 367 -43.67 -11.93 4.08
C ALA A 367 -44.03 -11.24 5.41
N LEU A 368 -45.24 -11.53 5.87
CA LEU A 368 -45.89 -11.09 7.11
C LEU A 368 -44.98 -11.12 8.35
N ALA A 369 -44.24 -10.04 8.58
CA ALA A 369 -43.51 -9.80 9.82
C ALA A 369 -44.48 -9.42 10.94
N LYS A 370 -44.80 -10.38 11.81
CA LYS A 370 -45.55 -10.13 13.04
C LYS A 370 -44.69 -9.28 13.97
N ARG A 371 -45.36 -8.30 14.60
CA ARG A 371 -44.81 -7.27 15.49
C ARG A 371 -43.94 -7.86 16.63
N GLY A 372 -42.63 -7.96 16.38
CA GLY A 372 -41.60 -8.36 17.37
C GLY A 372 -40.13 -8.37 16.88
N GLU A 373 -39.87 -8.04 15.61
CA GLU A 373 -38.70 -8.53 14.85
C GLU A 373 -37.49 -7.58 14.74
N LYS A 374 -37.08 -6.82 15.77
CA LYS A 374 -35.79 -6.11 15.69
C LYS A 374 -34.59 -7.07 15.71
N PHE A 375 -34.70 -8.19 16.42
CA PHE A 375 -33.66 -9.23 16.51
C PHE A 375 -33.56 -10.08 15.23
N GLY A 376 -34.64 -10.20 14.45
CA GLY A 376 -34.68 -11.02 13.24
C GLY A 376 -33.86 -10.46 12.08
N GLU A 377 -33.87 -9.14 11.89
CA GLU A 377 -33.19 -8.48 10.77
C GLU A 377 -31.65 -8.59 10.88
N SER A 378 -31.06 -8.20 12.02
CA SER A 378 -29.61 -8.35 12.27
C SER A 378 -29.17 -9.82 12.14
N THR A 379 -29.99 -10.75 12.65
CA THR A 379 -29.71 -12.19 12.57
C THR A 379 -29.64 -12.68 11.13
N ASN A 380 -30.61 -12.31 10.29
CA ASN A 380 -30.63 -12.71 8.89
C ASN A 380 -29.44 -12.11 8.14
N GLN A 381 -29.11 -10.84 8.39
CA GLN A 381 -27.94 -10.19 7.80
C GLN A 381 -26.65 -10.91 8.21
N LEU A 382 -26.47 -11.27 9.48
CA LEU A 382 -25.30 -12.04 9.93
C LEU A 382 -25.21 -13.41 9.24
N LYS A 383 -26.32 -14.14 9.13
CA LYS A 383 -26.36 -15.43 8.41
C LYS A 383 -25.97 -15.26 6.93
N THR A 384 -26.46 -14.21 6.27
CA THR A 384 -26.09 -13.90 4.88
C THR A 384 -24.60 -13.56 4.76
N LEU A 385 -24.03 -12.81 5.70
CA LEU A 385 -22.61 -12.48 5.71
C LEU A 385 -21.73 -13.72 5.89
N ILE A 386 -22.10 -14.61 6.82
CA ILE A 386 -21.38 -15.87 7.05
C ILE A 386 -21.42 -16.74 5.81
N ARG A 387 -22.60 -16.90 5.20
CA ARG A 387 -22.75 -17.66 3.95
C ARG A 387 -21.87 -17.09 2.84
N PHE A 388 -21.91 -15.77 2.63
CA PHE A 388 -21.06 -15.11 1.64
C PHE A 388 -19.56 -15.37 1.89
N TYR A 389 -19.11 -15.27 3.14
CA TYR A 389 -17.71 -15.56 3.49
C TYR A 389 -17.33 -17.00 3.15
N LEU A 390 -18.13 -17.97 3.61
CA LEU A 390 -17.87 -19.39 3.42
C LEU A 390 -17.93 -19.81 1.95
N GLU A 391 -18.83 -19.23 1.15
CA GLU A 391 -18.96 -19.51 -0.30
C GLU A 391 -17.87 -18.86 -1.14
N SER A 392 -17.27 -17.75 -0.67
CA SER A 392 -16.30 -16.99 -1.46
C SER A 392 -14.94 -17.69 -1.60
N GLU A 393 -14.50 -18.46 -0.61
CA GLU A 393 -13.21 -19.19 -0.54
C GLU A 393 -11.92 -18.40 -0.90
N LEU A 394 -12.00 -17.06 -1.07
CA LEU A 394 -10.87 -16.22 -1.45
C LEU A 394 -9.93 -15.86 -0.29
N HIS A 395 -10.41 -15.95 0.94
CA HIS A 395 -9.66 -15.60 2.14
C HIS A 395 -9.88 -16.59 3.26
N GLN A 396 -8.84 -16.85 4.04
CA GLN A 396 -8.86 -17.73 5.22
C GLN A 396 -9.34 -17.01 6.50
N HIS A 397 -9.61 -15.71 6.42
CA HIS A 397 -10.02 -14.91 7.57
C HIS A 397 -10.97 -13.76 7.17
N VAL A 398 -11.90 -13.38 8.05
CA VAL A 398 -12.97 -12.38 7.79
C VAL A 398 -12.52 -10.93 7.92
N THR A 399 -11.31 -10.70 8.45
CA THR A 399 -10.80 -9.36 8.81
C THR A 399 -10.99 -8.30 7.71
N TYR A 400 -10.66 -8.62 6.45
CA TYR A 400 -10.79 -7.68 5.33
C TYR A 400 -12.23 -7.52 4.86
N LEU A 401 -13.07 -8.55 4.99
CA LEU A 401 -14.50 -8.45 4.68
C LEU A 401 -15.20 -7.51 5.66
N VAL A 402 -14.88 -7.62 6.95
CA VAL A 402 -15.43 -6.76 8.00
C VAL A 402 -15.06 -5.29 7.76
N ASP A 403 -13.79 -4.97 7.50
CA ASP A 403 -13.35 -3.58 7.23
C ASP A 403 -14.03 -2.99 5.98
N SER A 404 -14.22 -3.79 4.93
CA SER A 404 -14.92 -3.34 3.71
C SER A 404 -16.36 -2.94 3.95
N LEU A 405 -17.00 -3.57 4.95
CA LEU A 405 -18.38 -3.31 5.33
C LEU A 405 -18.49 -2.32 6.50
N TRP A 406 -17.39 -2.01 7.19
CA TRP A 406 -17.38 -1.25 8.45
C TRP A 406 -18.13 0.09 8.38
N ASP A 407 -17.90 0.84 7.30
CA ASP A 407 -18.47 2.18 7.11
C ASP A 407 -20.00 2.16 6.80
N ARG A 408 -20.55 1.01 6.34
CA ARG A 408 -21.96 0.87 5.92
C ARG A 408 -22.79 -0.04 6.81
N ALA A 409 -22.21 -1.14 7.27
CA ALA A 409 -22.86 -2.20 8.02
C ALA A 409 -22.65 -2.10 9.54
N GLY A 410 -22.11 -0.99 10.05
CA GLY A 410 -21.77 -0.82 11.47
C GLY A 410 -22.90 -1.09 12.47
N LYS A 411 -24.18 -1.00 12.05
CA LYS A 411 -25.33 -1.33 12.92
C LYS A 411 -25.34 -2.81 13.34
N PHE A 412 -25.23 -3.74 12.39
CA PHE A 412 -25.27 -5.17 12.71
C PHE A 412 -23.87 -5.74 13.01
N LEU A 413 -22.80 -5.12 12.49
CA LEU A 413 -21.42 -5.50 12.81
C LEU A 413 -21.00 -5.16 14.25
N LYS A 414 -21.72 -4.26 14.94
CA LYS A 414 -21.50 -3.95 16.37
C LYS A 414 -22.59 -4.53 17.29
N ASP A 415 -23.47 -5.38 16.76
CA ASP A 415 -24.54 -6.03 17.52
C ASP A 415 -24.02 -7.33 18.18
N TRP A 416 -23.05 -7.17 19.09
CA TRP A 416 -22.37 -8.30 19.75
C TRP A 416 -23.31 -9.15 20.62
N GLU A 417 -24.35 -8.53 21.19
CA GLU A 417 -25.40 -9.24 21.92
C GLU A 417 -26.13 -10.23 21.00
N CYS A 418 -26.52 -9.79 19.80
CA CYS A 418 -27.12 -10.66 18.80
C CYS A 418 -26.19 -11.81 18.39
N MET A 419 -24.92 -11.51 18.09
CA MET A 419 -23.93 -12.52 17.67
C MET A 419 -23.69 -13.58 18.75
N THR A 420 -23.51 -13.16 20.00
CA THR A 420 -23.28 -14.11 21.11
C THR A 420 -24.54 -14.89 21.48
N THR A 421 -25.72 -14.29 21.38
CA THR A 421 -27.00 -15.01 21.55
C THR A 421 -27.15 -16.11 20.48
N LEU A 422 -26.78 -15.82 19.23
CA LEU A 422 -26.78 -16.80 18.14
C LEU A 422 -25.86 -17.99 18.42
N LEU A 423 -24.67 -17.74 18.99
CA LEU A 423 -23.74 -18.79 19.41
C LEU A 423 -24.22 -19.58 20.63
N LEU A 424 -25.04 -19.00 21.51
CA LEU A 424 -25.48 -19.68 22.74
C LEU A 424 -26.84 -20.39 22.61
N LYS A 425 -27.60 -20.16 21.54
CA LYS A 425 -28.88 -20.86 21.30
C LYS A 425 -28.70 -22.37 21.26
N ASN A 426 -29.52 -23.09 22.03
CA ASN A 426 -29.54 -24.54 22.07
C ASN A 426 -30.27 -25.13 20.85
N THR A 427 -29.86 -26.31 20.41
CA THR A 427 -30.42 -27.07 19.26
C THR A 427 -31.90 -27.45 19.38
N GLY A 428 -32.57 -27.11 20.49
CA GLY A 428 -33.96 -27.50 20.80
C GLY A 428 -35.02 -26.39 20.71
N GLU A 429 -34.64 -25.13 20.48
CA GLU A 429 -35.60 -24.03 20.25
C GLU A 429 -35.87 -23.87 18.74
N GLU A 430 -37.10 -23.50 18.34
CA GLU A 430 -37.65 -23.51 16.96
C GLU A 430 -36.86 -22.72 15.89
N GLY A 431 -35.63 -23.15 15.58
CA GLY A 431 -34.77 -22.62 14.51
C GLY A 431 -33.62 -23.56 14.19
N GLU A 432 -33.17 -23.57 12.93
CA GLU A 432 -32.00 -24.34 12.51
C GLU A 432 -30.75 -23.88 13.29
N ALA A 433 -30.11 -24.84 13.97
CA ALA A 433 -28.84 -24.62 14.64
C ALA A 433 -27.75 -24.25 13.62
N LEU A 434 -26.82 -23.38 14.02
CA LEU A 434 -25.66 -23.04 13.19
C LEU A 434 -24.80 -24.30 12.98
N SER A 435 -24.27 -24.49 11.78
CA SER A 435 -23.26 -25.53 11.56
C SER A 435 -21.93 -25.12 12.20
N ASP A 436 -21.05 -26.09 12.45
CA ASP A 436 -19.74 -25.83 13.07
C ASP A 436 -18.93 -24.76 12.32
N ALA A 437 -18.94 -24.80 10.98
CA ALA A 437 -18.30 -23.79 10.14
C ALA A 437 -18.94 -22.39 10.28
N HIS A 438 -20.27 -22.31 10.46
CA HIS A 438 -20.94 -21.04 10.72
C HIS A 438 -20.60 -20.49 12.10
N GLU A 439 -20.46 -21.36 13.11
CA GLU A 439 -20.03 -20.97 14.46
C GLU A 439 -18.59 -20.44 14.44
N SER A 440 -17.65 -21.11 13.76
CA SER A 440 -16.26 -20.64 13.59
C SER A 440 -16.21 -19.28 12.91
N ALA A 441 -16.89 -19.11 11.78
CA ALA A 441 -16.94 -17.84 11.07
C ALA A 441 -17.55 -16.71 11.90
N LEU A 442 -18.63 -16.98 12.66
CA LEU A 442 -19.25 -15.98 13.53
C LEU A 442 -18.33 -15.56 14.68
N ILE A 443 -17.59 -16.49 15.30
CA ILE A 443 -16.59 -16.17 16.32
C ILE A 443 -15.49 -15.28 15.73
N GLU A 444 -15.04 -15.58 14.51
CA GLU A 444 -14.03 -14.77 13.82
C GLU A 444 -14.55 -13.36 13.50
N ILE A 445 -15.82 -13.23 13.08
CA ILE A 445 -16.49 -11.94 12.84
C ILE A 445 -16.58 -11.14 14.14
N ILE A 446 -16.94 -11.79 15.26
CA ILE A 446 -16.95 -11.15 16.59
C ILE A 446 -15.56 -10.58 16.89
N LEU A 447 -14.50 -11.38 16.78
CA LEU A 447 -13.15 -10.92 17.07
C LEU A 447 -12.71 -9.77 16.15
N ALA A 448 -12.97 -9.88 14.85
CA ALA A 448 -12.61 -8.86 13.87
C ALA A 448 -13.33 -7.53 14.13
N THR A 449 -14.63 -7.57 14.43
CA THR A 449 -15.44 -6.37 14.73
C THR A 449 -15.04 -5.73 16.07
N ILE A 450 -14.73 -6.52 17.09
CA ILE A 450 -14.18 -6.03 18.37
C ILE A 450 -12.85 -5.33 18.14
N ARG A 451 -11.92 -5.97 17.42
CA ARG A 451 -10.59 -5.39 17.15
C ARG A 451 -10.70 -4.06 16.41
N GLU A 452 -11.51 -3.99 15.37
CA GLU A 452 -11.66 -2.76 14.57
C GLU A 452 -12.35 -1.63 15.37
N ALA A 453 -13.31 -1.97 16.24
CA ALA A 453 -13.92 -1.02 17.16
C ALA A 453 -12.93 -0.50 18.22
N ALA A 454 -12.14 -1.41 18.81
CA ALA A 454 -11.23 -1.09 19.90
C ALA A 454 -9.93 -0.40 19.45
N GLU A 455 -9.37 -0.77 18.30
CA GLU A 455 -8.14 -0.16 17.77
C GLU A 455 -8.41 1.15 17.00
N GLY A 456 -9.61 1.30 16.42
CA GLY A 456 -10.03 2.50 15.69
C GLY A 456 -9.33 2.71 14.34
N HIS A 457 -8.55 1.73 13.87
CA HIS A 457 -7.91 1.75 12.56
C HIS A 457 -8.21 0.48 11.74
N PRO A 458 -8.22 0.59 10.39
CA PRO A 458 -8.35 -0.58 9.51
C PRO A 458 -7.23 -1.62 9.74
N PRO A 459 -7.41 -2.86 9.24
CA PRO A 459 -6.37 -3.89 9.30
C PRO A 459 -5.11 -3.50 8.51
N VAL A 460 -4.03 -4.26 8.76
CA VAL A 460 -2.73 -4.07 8.11
C VAL A 460 -2.90 -4.03 6.58
N GLY A 461 -2.25 -3.06 5.93
CA GLY A 461 -2.35 -2.85 4.48
C GLY A 461 -3.51 -1.96 4.03
N ARG A 462 -4.52 -1.68 4.88
CA ARG A 462 -5.68 -0.83 4.55
C ARG A 462 -5.72 0.52 5.26
N GLY A 463 -4.98 0.66 6.36
CA GLY A 463 -4.83 1.92 7.09
C GLY A 463 -3.57 2.70 6.69
N ALA A 464 -3.59 4.01 6.89
CA ALA A 464 -2.35 4.79 6.92
C ALA A 464 -1.54 4.44 8.19
N ALA A 465 -0.21 4.38 8.10
CA ALA A 465 0.67 3.87 9.15
C ALA A 465 0.50 4.52 10.55
N LYS A 466 -0.09 5.73 10.63
CA LYS A 466 -0.42 6.44 11.89
C LYS A 466 -1.67 7.31 11.71
N LYS A 467 -2.87 6.72 11.59
CA LYS A 467 -4.11 7.50 11.58
C LYS A 467 -4.32 8.16 12.95
N ILE A 468 -4.34 9.49 12.99
CA ILE A 468 -4.72 10.22 14.21
C ILE A 468 -6.24 10.29 14.24
N LEU A 469 -6.84 9.69 15.27
CA LEU A 469 -8.28 9.73 15.48
C LEU A 469 -8.75 11.13 15.86
N SER A 470 -9.85 11.57 15.24
CA SER A 470 -10.57 12.78 15.65
C SER A 470 -11.17 12.62 17.05
N VAL A 471 -11.50 13.74 17.70
CA VAL A 471 -12.13 13.74 19.03
C VAL A 471 -13.43 12.93 19.04
N LYS A 472 -14.21 13.00 17.94
CA LYS A 472 -15.44 12.23 17.78
C LYS A 472 -15.17 10.73 17.67
N GLU A 473 -14.18 10.32 16.87
CA GLU A 473 -13.81 8.90 16.72
C GLU A 473 -13.27 8.31 18.03
N LYS A 474 -12.43 9.06 18.77
CA LYS A 474 -11.93 8.62 20.08
C LYS A 474 -13.05 8.40 21.09
N LYS A 475 -14.07 9.28 21.07
CA LYS A 475 -15.24 9.11 21.94
C LYS A 475 -16.02 7.85 21.60
N ILE A 476 -16.26 7.58 20.31
CA ILE A 476 -16.94 6.38 19.84
C ILE A 476 -16.13 5.12 20.22
N GLN A 477 -14.82 5.14 20.01
CA GLN A 477 -13.91 4.05 20.40
C GLN A 477 -14.02 3.72 21.90
N LEU A 478 -13.98 4.74 22.76
CA LEU A 478 -14.12 4.54 24.21
C LEU A 478 -15.50 3.98 24.59
N GLU A 479 -16.57 4.50 23.99
CA GLU A 479 -17.94 3.99 24.18
C GLU A 479 -18.07 2.52 23.73
N ASP A 480 -17.42 2.15 22.61
CA ASP A 480 -17.41 0.79 22.11
C ASP A 480 -16.59 -0.15 23.00
N CYS A 481 -15.38 0.25 23.45
CA CYS A 481 -14.57 -0.53 24.40
C CYS A 481 -15.32 -0.79 25.71
N THR A 482 -16.06 0.21 26.20
CA THR A 482 -16.90 0.06 27.40
C THR A 482 -17.96 -1.02 27.16
N LYS A 483 -18.72 -0.95 26.05
CA LYS A 483 -19.75 -1.95 25.71
C LYS A 483 -19.17 -3.35 25.51
N ILE A 484 -18.01 -3.48 24.86
CA ILE A 484 -17.31 -4.76 24.68
C ILE A 484 -17.02 -5.36 26.06
N THR A 485 -16.45 -4.56 26.97
CA THR A 485 -16.10 -5.01 28.31
C THR A 485 -17.32 -5.45 29.10
N GLU A 486 -18.36 -4.62 29.13
CA GLU A 486 -19.63 -4.87 29.84
C GLU A 486 -20.30 -6.18 29.40
N HIS A 487 -20.33 -6.42 28.10
CA HIS A 487 -20.96 -7.60 27.52
C HIS A 487 -20.10 -8.86 27.68
N PHE A 488 -18.86 -8.82 27.19
CA PHE A 488 -18.04 -10.04 27.08
C PHE A 488 -17.51 -10.53 28.42
N ILE A 489 -17.34 -9.68 29.44
CA ILE A 489 -16.92 -10.17 30.76
C ILE A 489 -17.93 -11.16 31.36
N VAL A 490 -19.22 -11.00 31.03
CA VAL A 490 -20.30 -11.87 31.49
C VAL A 490 -20.48 -13.10 30.60
N VAL A 491 -20.39 -12.91 29.27
CA VAL A 491 -20.74 -13.95 28.28
C VAL A 491 -19.55 -14.81 27.85
N LEU A 492 -18.33 -14.28 27.87
CA LEU A 492 -17.12 -14.99 27.42
C LEU A 492 -16.87 -16.31 28.16
N PRO A 493 -17.03 -16.42 29.49
CA PRO A 493 -16.88 -17.71 30.18
C PRO A 493 -17.83 -18.80 29.63
N GLN A 494 -19.06 -18.43 29.28
CA GLN A 494 -20.06 -19.36 28.74
C GLN A 494 -19.67 -19.86 27.34
N LEU A 495 -19.16 -18.94 26.50
CA LEU A 495 -18.66 -19.28 25.16
C LEU A 495 -17.43 -20.18 25.24
N LEU A 496 -16.48 -19.86 26.12
CA LEU A 496 -15.30 -20.68 26.35
C LEU A 496 -15.68 -22.08 26.84
N ALA A 497 -16.62 -22.20 27.77
CA ALA A 497 -17.12 -23.49 28.24
C ALA A 497 -17.73 -24.32 27.09
N LYS A 498 -18.61 -23.70 26.27
CA LYS A 498 -19.28 -24.36 25.12
C LYS A 498 -18.28 -24.85 24.08
N TYR A 499 -17.30 -24.02 23.71
CA TYR A 499 -16.36 -24.30 22.62
C TYR A 499 -15.01 -24.84 23.09
N SER A 500 -14.88 -25.19 24.37
CA SER A 500 -13.61 -25.56 25.03
C SER A 500 -12.82 -26.67 24.35
N ALA A 501 -13.43 -27.53 23.53
CA ALA A 501 -12.74 -28.59 22.80
C ALA A 501 -12.10 -28.14 21.47
N ASP A 502 -12.54 -27.02 20.90
CA ASP A 502 -12.10 -26.54 19.59
C ASP A 502 -10.98 -25.50 19.73
N ALA A 503 -9.80 -25.83 19.20
CA ALA A 503 -8.61 -24.98 19.34
C ALA A 503 -8.75 -23.63 18.61
N GLU A 504 -9.33 -23.60 17.41
CA GLU A 504 -9.44 -22.39 16.59
C GLU A 504 -10.45 -21.41 17.21
N LYS A 505 -11.63 -21.92 17.57
CA LYS A 505 -12.68 -21.12 18.21
C LYS A 505 -12.19 -20.53 19.54
N VAL A 506 -11.52 -21.34 20.36
CA VAL A 506 -11.00 -20.91 21.66
C VAL A 506 -9.87 -19.88 21.50
N THR A 507 -8.94 -20.08 20.58
CA THR A 507 -7.87 -19.10 20.31
C THR A 507 -8.44 -17.72 19.93
N ASN A 508 -9.52 -17.67 19.16
CA ASN A 508 -10.18 -16.41 18.81
C ASN A 508 -10.91 -15.77 20.02
N LEU A 509 -11.64 -16.57 20.79
CA LEU A 509 -12.35 -16.10 21.99
C LEU A 509 -11.40 -15.56 23.07
N LEU A 510 -10.26 -16.23 23.29
CA LEU A 510 -9.24 -15.82 24.27
C LEU A 510 -8.53 -14.51 23.91
N GLN A 511 -8.67 -14.00 22.69
CA GLN A 511 -8.13 -12.69 22.32
C GLN A 511 -9.02 -11.53 22.79
N ILE A 512 -10.31 -11.75 23.05
CA ILE A 512 -11.27 -10.69 23.39
C ILE A 512 -10.86 -9.87 24.63
N PRO A 513 -10.37 -10.47 25.73
CA PRO A 513 -9.98 -9.71 26.93
C PRO A 513 -8.89 -8.66 26.71
N GLN A 514 -8.13 -8.73 25.61
CA GLN A 514 -7.11 -7.71 25.31
C GLN A 514 -7.67 -6.33 24.98
N TYR A 515 -8.98 -6.26 24.69
CA TYR A 515 -9.69 -5.04 24.33
C TYR A 515 -10.57 -4.51 25.48
N TYR A 516 -10.45 -5.07 26.69
CA TYR A 516 -11.21 -4.58 27.84
C TYR A 516 -10.68 -3.24 28.34
N ASP A 517 -11.62 -2.35 28.67
CA ASP A 517 -11.38 -1.14 29.44
C ASP A 517 -11.57 -1.45 30.93
N LEU A 518 -10.48 -1.85 31.58
CA LEU A 518 -10.49 -2.24 32.99
C LEU A 518 -10.55 -1.04 33.95
N ASP A 519 -10.37 0.19 33.46
CA ASP A 519 -10.40 1.42 34.27
C ASP A 519 -11.84 1.88 34.57
N VAL A 520 -12.79 1.58 33.69
CA VAL A 520 -14.19 2.04 33.78
C VAL A 520 -14.99 1.30 34.85
N TYR A 521 -14.48 0.20 35.40
CA TYR A 521 -15.27 -0.72 36.23
C TYR A 521 -14.85 -0.78 37.71
N ARG A 522 -15.82 -0.54 38.60
CA ARG A 522 -15.61 -0.54 40.07
C ARG A 522 -15.48 -1.95 40.66
N PRO A 523 -14.67 -2.13 41.73
CA PRO A 523 -14.30 -3.43 42.31
C PRO A 523 -15.40 -4.27 43.00
N GLY A 524 -16.70 -4.02 42.80
CA GLY A 524 -17.77 -4.73 43.54
C GLY A 524 -18.58 -5.77 42.75
N HIS A 525 -18.60 -5.71 41.42
CA HIS A 525 -19.57 -6.49 40.62
C HIS A 525 -18.96 -7.48 39.62
N LEU A 526 -17.66 -7.39 39.31
CA LEU A 526 -17.02 -8.21 38.28
C LEU A 526 -16.17 -9.37 38.81
N GLU A 527 -15.77 -9.36 40.08
CA GLU A 527 -14.86 -10.38 40.64
C GLU A 527 -15.36 -11.80 40.36
N LYS A 528 -16.68 -12.02 40.48
CA LYS A 528 -17.32 -13.32 40.19
C LYS A 528 -17.22 -13.73 38.71
N HIS A 529 -17.31 -12.77 37.79
CA HIS A 529 -17.22 -13.02 36.36
C HIS A 529 -15.77 -13.24 35.93
N VAL A 530 -14.83 -12.50 36.53
CA VAL A 530 -13.39 -12.72 36.37
C VAL A 530 -13.01 -14.09 36.92
N ASP A 531 -13.51 -14.50 38.09
CA ASP A 531 -13.31 -15.85 38.63
C ASP A 531 -13.83 -16.93 37.70
N ALA A 532 -15.01 -16.72 37.11
CA ALA A 532 -15.56 -17.63 36.12
C ALA A 532 -14.66 -17.71 34.88
N LEU A 533 -14.20 -16.58 34.35
CA LEU A 533 -13.29 -16.52 33.22
C LEU A 533 -11.97 -17.25 33.51
N LEU A 534 -11.32 -16.94 34.64
CA LEU A 534 -10.04 -17.54 35.03
C LEU A 534 -10.16 -19.06 35.21
N ARG A 535 -11.28 -19.54 35.74
CA ARG A 535 -11.58 -20.96 35.87
C ARG A 535 -11.68 -21.64 34.50
N GLU A 536 -12.44 -21.06 33.56
CA GLU A 536 -12.56 -21.61 32.20
C GLU A 536 -11.21 -21.58 31.45
N VAL A 537 -10.42 -20.50 31.57
CA VAL A 537 -9.09 -20.43 30.95
C VAL A 537 -8.15 -21.47 31.55
N LYS A 538 -8.19 -21.69 32.89
CA LYS A 538 -7.44 -22.76 33.55
C LYS A 538 -7.83 -24.13 32.99
N ASP A 539 -9.12 -24.41 32.87
CA ASP A 539 -9.62 -25.68 32.32
C ASP A 539 -9.20 -25.87 30.85
N ILE A 540 -9.19 -24.81 30.05
CA ILE A 540 -8.69 -24.84 28.67
C ILE A 540 -7.20 -25.19 28.62
N VAL A 541 -6.37 -24.51 29.43
CA VAL A 541 -4.92 -24.75 29.47
C VAL A 541 -4.59 -26.21 29.84
N THR A 542 -5.35 -26.81 30.75
CA THR A 542 -5.14 -28.20 31.17
C THR A 542 -5.59 -29.22 30.12
N LYS A 543 -6.61 -28.90 29.30
CA LYS A 543 -7.14 -29.77 28.23
C LYS A 543 -6.38 -29.67 26.91
N HIS A 544 -5.80 -28.51 26.59
CA HIS A 544 -5.15 -28.26 25.31
C HIS A 544 -3.63 -28.48 25.34
N SER A 545 -3.08 -28.77 24.16
CA SER A 545 -1.65 -28.78 23.86
C SER A 545 -1.28 -27.91 22.65
N ASP A 546 -2.27 -27.32 21.97
CA ASP A 546 -2.05 -26.43 20.84
C ASP A 546 -1.33 -25.14 21.26
N MET A 547 -0.35 -24.66 20.48
CA MET A 547 0.46 -23.51 20.91
C MET A 547 -0.35 -22.21 20.86
N SER A 548 -1.24 -22.06 19.86
CA SER A 548 -2.02 -20.84 19.70
C SER A 548 -2.99 -20.63 20.88
N VAL A 549 -3.62 -21.71 21.34
CA VAL A 549 -4.50 -21.70 22.51
C VAL A 549 -3.72 -21.36 23.78
N LEU A 550 -2.54 -21.96 23.96
CA LEU A 550 -1.71 -21.75 25.15
C LEU A 550 -1.11 -20.34 25.20
N GLU A 551 -0.65 -19.82 24.06
CA GLU A 551 -0.16 -18.44 23.94
C GLU A 551 -1.28 -17.42 24.16
N ALA A 552 -2.48 -17.65 23.60
CA ALA A 552 -3.65 -16.80 23.83
C ALA A 552 -4.09 -16.82 25.30
N SER A 553 -4.06 -18.00 25.94
CA SER A 553 -4.35 -18.15 27.37
C SER A 553 -3.32 -17.41 28.23
N SER A 554 -2.03 -17.62 27.95
CA SER A 554 -0.91 -16.94 28.62
C SER A 554 -1.01 -15.41 28.47
N ARG A 555 -1.34 -14.93 27.26
CA ARG A 555 -1.54 -13.52 26.96
C ARG A 555 -2.75 -12.95 27.71
N THR A 556 -3.85 -13.70 27.81
CA THR A 556 -5.03 -13.32 28.61
C THR A 556 -4.64 -13.07 30.06
N TYR A 557 -3.94 -14.02 30.69
CA TYR A 557 -3.42 -13.83 32.05
C TYR A 557 -2.50 -12.61 32.14
N TYR A 558 -1.62 -12.38 31.16
CA TYR A 558 -0.70 -11.24 31.17
C TYR A 558 -1.43 -9.89 31.16
N ILE A 559 -2.50 -9.77 30.38
CA ILE A 559 -3.26 -8.53 30.26
C ILE A 559 -4.09 -8.26 31.50
N LEU A 560 -4.75 -9.30 32.04
CA LEU A 560 -5.56 -9.17 33.25
C LEU A 560 -4.68 -8.92 34.49
N CYS A 561 -3.45 -9.45 34.52
CA CYS A 561 -2.51 -9.37 35.63
C CYS A 561 -1.56 -8.15 35.58
N ARG A 562 -2.00 -7.00 35.03
CA ARG A 562 -1.25 -5.75 35.14
C ARG A 562 -1.43 -5.12 36.52
N GLU A 563 -0.34 -4.60 37.10
CA GLU A 563 -0.33 -4.03 38.46
C GLU A 563 -1.26 -2.83 38.64
N GLU A 564 -1.57 -2.13 37.54
CA GLU A 564 -2.48 -0.98 37.51
C GLU A 564 -3.95 -1.39 37.72
N ASN A 565 -4.30 -2.67 37.48
CA ASN A 565 -5.67 -3.14 37.53
C ASN A 565 -6.12 -3.47 38.96
N ALA A 566 -7.35 -3.11 39.32
CA ALA A 566 -7.94 -3.45 40.63
C ALA A 566 -8.05 -4.97 40.87
N ILE A 567 -8.15 -5.78 39.81
CA ILE A 567 -8.26 -7.25 39.87
C ILE A 567 -6.90 -7.97 39.97
N TYR A 568 -5.78 -7.23 40.03
CA TYR A 568 -4.43 -7.79 39.98
C TYR A 568 -4.21 -8.94 40.98
N SER A 569 -4.51 -8.73 42.27
CA SER A 569 -4.23 -9.72 43.32
C SER A 569 -5.01 -11.02 43.13
N GLN A 570 -6.24 -10.93 42.63
CA GLN A 570 -7.09 -12.08 42.33
C GLN A 570 -6.53 -12.88 41.15
N VAL A 571 -6.18 -12.19 40.06
CA VAL A 571 -5.63 -12.80 38.85
C VAL A 571 -4.24 -13.39 39.12
N ASP A 572 -3.39 -12.71 39.87
CA ASP A 572 -2.05 -13.18 40.23
C ASP A 572 -2.11 -14.46 41.09
N CYS A 573 -3.08 -14.54 42.02
CA CYS A 573 -3.32 -15.74 42.80
C CYS A 573 -3.71 -16.93 41.91
N ALA A 574 -4.68 -16.73 41.00
CA ALA A 574 -5.10 -17.76 40.06
C ALA A 574 -3.98 -18.20 39.11
N ARG A 575 -3.18 -17.23 38.61
CA ARG A 575 -2.00 -17.48 37.78
C ARG A 575 -0.97 -18.34 38.52
N THR A 576 -0.62 -17.95 39.75
CA THR A 576 0.35 -18.67 40.58
C THR A 576 -0.12 -20.11 40.83
N GLN A 577 -1.39 -20.30 41.18
CA GLN A 577 -1.96 -21.64 41.38
C GLN A 577 -1.89 -22.51 40.11
N LEU A 578 -2.22 -21.94 38.94
CA LEU A 578 -2.09 -22.66 37.67
C LEU A 578 -0.64 -23.08 37.40
N ILE A 579 0.32 -22.18 37.60
CA ILE A 579 1.74 -22.48 37.37
C ILE A 579 2.23 -23.54 38.35
N ASP A 580 1.87 -23.46 39.63
CA ASP A 580 2.21 -24.46 40.64
C ASP A 580 1.76 -25.86 40.20
N GLU A 581 0.50 -26.00 39.75
CA GLU A 581 -0.04 -27.27 39.25
C GLU A 581 0.70 -27.78 38.00
N LEU A 582 0.99 -26.90 37.03
CA LEU A 582 1.71 -27.27 35.81
C LEU A 582 3.15 -27.72 36.10
N VAL A 583 3.85 -27.00 36.97
CA VAL A 583 5.23 -27.32 37.35
C VAL A 583 5.28 -28.61 38.17
N GLU A 584 4.34 -28.81 39.09
CA GLU A 584 4.25 -30.06 39.86
C GLU A 584 3.98 -31.27 38.95
N GLN A 585 3.07 -31.12 37.99
CA GLN A 585 2.83 -32.14 36.97
C GLN A 585 4.09 -32.44 36.16
N LEU A 586 4.84 -31.41 35.72
CA LEU A 586 6.10 -31.62 35.01
C LEU A 586 7.13 -32.36 35.88
N ASN A 587 7.24 -32.01 37.17
CA ASN A 587 8.19 -32.65 38.08
C ASN A 587 7.93 -34.13 38.22
N GLN A 588 6.67 -34.51 38.41
CA GLN A 588 6.26 -35.91 38.53
C GLN A 588 6.62 -36.68 37.25
N LEU A 589 6.24 -36.15 36.09
CA LEU A 589 6.54 -36.78 34.79
C LEU A 589 8.05 -36.91 34.52
N LEU A 590 8.85 -35.91 34.89
CA LEU A 590 10.30 -35.96 34.72
C LEU A 590 10.95 -36.94 35.70
N ASN A 591 10.50 -36.99 36.95
CA ASN A 591 11.02 -37.94 37.93
C ASN A 591 10.78 -39.38 37.49
N ASP A 592 9.57 -39.69 36.99
CA ASP A 592 9.23 -41.01 36.44
C ASP A 592 10.10 -41.35 35.22
N PHE A 593 10.36 -40.36 34.36
CA PHE A 593 11.26 -40.51 33.20
C PHE A 593 12.69 -40.85 33.62
N TRP A 594 13.23 -40.18 34.65
CA TRP A 594 14.61 -40.41 35.12
C TRP A 594 14.79 -41.71 35.94
N GLN A 595 13.72 -42.27 36.52
CA GLN A 595 13.81 -43.50 37.34
C GLN A 595 13.93 -44.79 36.51
N LYS A 596 13.60 -44.77 35.22
CA LYS A 596 13.73 -45.96 34.35
C LYS A 596 15.20 -46.13 33.94
N GLU A 597 15.82 -47.24 34.38
CA GLU A 597 17.28 -47.50 34.42
C GLU A 597 18.07 -47.34 33.10
N GLU A 598 17.44 -47.12 31.95
CA GLU A 598 18.15 -46.84 30.68
C GLU A 598 17.78 -45.50 30.02
N GLY A 599 16.88 -44.67 30.55
CA GLY A 599 16.46 -43.39 29.92
C GLY A 599 15.88 -43.49 28.49
N PHE A 600 15.92 -44.69 27.89
CA PHE A 600 15.56 -45.05 26.52
C PHE A 600 14.47 -46.11 26.52
N CYS A 601 13.38 -45.85 27.23
CA CYS A 601 12.10 -46.51 26.96
C CYS A 601 10.98 -45.72 27.64
N ALA A 602 10.73 -44.50 27.13
CA ALA A 602 9.47 -43.83 27.42
C ALA A 602 8.45 -44.32 26.38
N ASP A 603 7.32 -44.85 26.85
CA ASP A 603 6.15 -45.08 26.01
C ASP A 603 5.84 -43.78 25.23
N ALA A 604 5.42 -43.88 23.97
CA ALA A 604 5.02 -42.71 23.18
C ALA A 604 3.97 -41.85 23.92
N GLY A 605 3.13 -42.48 24.74
CA GLY A 605 2.20 -41.80 25.64
C GLY A 605 2.86 -40.97 26.76
N GLU A 606 3.96 -41.45 27.34
CA GLU A 606 4.73 -40.68 28.35
C GLU A 606 5.45 -39.48 27.72
N MET A 607 6.08 -39.67 26.55
CA MET A 607 6.72 -38.57 25.82
C MET A 607 5.72 -37.48 25.45
N SER A 608 4.51 -37.86 25.02
CA SER A 608 3.44 -36.91 24.69
C SER A 608 2.94 -36.12 25.91
N ARG A 609 2.87 -36.77 27.09
CA ARG A 609 2.51 -36.09 28.35
C ARG A 609 3.58 -35.07 28.77
N ILE A 610 4.86 -35.44 28.72
CA ILE A 610 5.97 -34.51 29.01
C ILE A 610 5.98 -33.35 28.01
N HIS A 611 5.82 -33.66 26.71
CA HIS A 611 5.71 -32.65 25.66
C HIS A 611 4.59 -31.63 25.95
N SER A 612 3.39 -32.10 26.28
CA SER A 612 2.24 -31.24 26.56
C SER A 612 2.47 -30.37 27.79
N ALA A 613 3.02 -30.93 28.88
CA ALA A 613 3.37 -30.18 30.08
C ALA A 613 4.44 -29.10 29.80
N LEU A 614 5.49 -29.45 29.05
CA LEU A 614 6.53 -28.50 28.65
C LEU A 614 5.98 -27.38 27.76
N ARG A 615 5.06 -27.66 26.83
CA ARG A 615 4.43 -26.63 25.98
C ARG A 615 3.61 -25.62 26.78
N ARG A 616 2.81 -26.10 27.74
CA ARG A 616 2.06 -25.22 28.66
C ARG A 616 3.00 -24.31 29.42
N ILE A 617 4.05 -24.86 30.01
CA ILE A 617 5.05 -24.08 30.74
C ILE A 617 5.77 -23.10 29.80
N ALA A 618 6.18 -23.52 28.60
CA ALA A 618 6.86 -22.65 27.64
C ALA A 618 6.03 -21.44 27.24
N ALA A 619 4.73 -21.64 26.96
CA ALA A 619 3.81 -20.56 26.59
C ALA A 619 3.62 -19.55 27.72
N PHE A 620 3.52 -20.03 28.98
CA PHE A 620 3.42 -19.15 30.14
C PHE A 620 4.76 -18.45 30.45
N HIS A 621 5.88 -19.16 30.36
CA HIS A 621 7.20 -18.58 30.65
C HIS A 621 7.60 -17.45 29.69
N ASN A 622 7.08 -17.46 28.46
CA ASN A 622 7.31 -16.38 27.51
C ASN A 622 6.77 -15.03 28.01
N ALA A 623 5.58 -15.02 28.64
CA ALA A 623 4.90 -13.79 29.06
C ALA A 623 4.94 -13.53 30.57
N HIS A 624 5.29 -14.53 31.38
CA HIS A 624 5.29 -14.48 32.84
C HIS A 624 6.65 -14.88 33.41
N ASP A 625 7.11 -14.16 34.43
CA ASP A 625 8.33 -14.51 35.16
C ASP A 625 8.10 -15.76 36.02
N LEU A 626 8.70 -16.88 35.62
CA LEU A 626 8.61 -18.16 36.32
C LEU A 626 9.90 -18.51 37.09
N THR A 627 10.76 -17.53 37.38
CA THR A 627 12.06 -17.77 38.03
C THR A 627 11.93 -18.49 39.37
N LYS A 628 10.84 -18.25 40.12
CA LYS A 628 10.55 -18.89 41.43
C LYS A 628 10.50 -20.43 41.38
N TRP A 629 10.20 -21.02 40.23
CA TRP A 629 10.00 -22.48 40.08
C TRP A 629 11.24 -23.26 39.65
N ASN A 630 12.39 -22.58 39.49
CA ASN A 630 13.67 -23.14 39.07
C ASN A 630 13.55 -24.12 37.87
N LEU A 631 13.01 -23.63 36.76
CA LEU A 631 12.80 -24.43 35.56
C LEU A 631 14.08 -24.67 34.76
N TYR A 632 15.09 -23.79 34.89
CA TYR A 632 16.36 -23.88 34.17
C TYR A 632 17.04 -25.24 34.36
N ASP A 633 17.24 -25.67 35.60
CA ASP A 633 17.96 -26.92 35.89
C ASP A 633 17.27 -28.13 35.26
N LYS A 634 15.93 -28.15 35.29
CA LYS A 634 15.10 -29.25 34.79
C LYS A 634 15.16 -29.34 33.27
N THR A 635 14.98 -28.21 32.59
CA THR A 635 14.97 -28.18 31.12
C THR A 635 16.38 -28.26 30.55
N SER A 636 17.38 -27.67 31.20
CA SER A 636 18.80 -27.82 30.83
C SER A 636 19.25 -29.28 30.90
N ARG A 637 18.85 -30.02 31.94
CA ARG A 637 19.17 -31.46 32.07
C ARG A 637 18.61 -32.29 30.91
N LEU A 638 17.38 -32.01 30.45
CA LEU A 638 16.81 -32.67 29.28
C LEU A 638 17.60 -32.39 27.99
N LEU A 639 17.99 -31.13 27.76
CA LEU A 639 18.75 -30.76 26.57
C LEU A 639 20.16 -31.35 26.57
N MET A 640 20.79 -31.44 27.75
CA MET A 640 22.09 -32.09 27.92
C MET A 640 22.01 -33.60 27.67
N PHE A 641 20.94 -34.25 28.13
CA PHE A 641 20.71 -35.66 27.85
C PHE A 641 20.62 -35.93 26.34
N GLU A 642 19.87 -35.11 25.59
CA GLU A 642 19.82 -35.21 24.11
C GLU A 642 21.20 -35.00 23.48
N MET A 643 21.99 -34.07 23.98
CA MET A 643 23.32 -33.81 23.44
C MET A 643 24.28 -34.99 23.65
N GLU A 644 24.16 -35.71 24.76
CA GLU A 644 25.05 -36.82 25.14
C GLU A 644 24.61 -38.17 24.55
N HIS A 645 23.31 -38.44 24.52
CA HIS A 645 22.77 -39.76 24.17
C HIS A 645 21.91 -39.74 22.90
N GLY A 646 21.39 -38.59 22.50
CA GLY A 646 20.39 -38.45 21.43
C GLY A 646 19.05 -39.06 21.79
N GLY A 647 18.12 -39.10 20.83
CA GLY A 647 16.93 -39.95 20.89
C GLY A 647 15.67 -39.32 21.48
N LEU A 648 15.72 -38.09 22.00
CA LEU A 648 14.53 -37.33 22.30
C LEU A 648 13.80 -36.93 21.02
N SER A 649 12.46 -36.93 21.08
CA SER A 649 11.63 -36.38 20.02
C SER A 649 11.83 -34.86 19.93
N GLY A 650 11.93 -34.31 18.72
CA GLY A 650 12.05 -32.86 18.57
C GLY A 650 10.87 -32.07 19.13
N GLN A 651 9.71 -32.72 19.27
CA GLN A 651 8.57 -32.20 20.01
C GLN A 651 8.91 -31.87 21.47
N MET A 652 9.77 -32.63 22.14
CA MET A 652 10.22 -32.34 23.52
C MET A 652 11.35 -31.30 23.56
N ILE A 653 12.25 -31.36 22.58
CA ILE A 653 13.44 -30.49 22.51
C ILE A 653 13.04 -29.02 22.31
N LEU A 654 12.08 -28.73 21.42
CA LEU A 654 11.67 -27.36 21.11
C LEU A 654 11.11 -26.58 22.32
N PRO A 655 10.10 -27.10 23.07
CA PRO A 655 9.63 -26.45 24.29
C PRO A 655 10.70 -26.39 25.38
N ALA A 656 11.57 -27.41 25.52
CA ALA A 656 12.65 -27.37 26.50
C ALA A 656 13.69 -26.27 26.16
N LEU A 657 14.01 -26.08 24.87
CA LEU A 657 14.84 -24.96 24.40
C LEU A 657 14.19 -23.62 24.73
N GLN A 658 12.90 -23.47 24.46
CA GLN A 658 12.14 -22.25 24.78
C GLN A 658 12.11 -21.97 26.28
N CYS A 659 11.77 -22.95 27.11
CA CYS A 659 11.75 -22.80 28.56
C CYS A 659 13.12 -22.42 29.12
N THR A 660 14.19 -23.07 28.64
CA THR A 660 15.56 -22.74 29.09
C THR A 660 15.93 -21.32 28.65
N TYR A 661 15.58 -20.94 27.43
CA TYR A 661 15.76 -19.59 26.91
C TYR A 661 15.04 -18.53 27.75
N PHE A 662 13.75 -18.72 28.02
CA PHE A 662 12.95 -17.78 28.82
C PHE A 662 13.43 -17.71 30.28
N SER A 663 13.81 -18.85 30.88
CA SER A 663 14.39 -18.87 32.23
C SER A 663 15.59 -17.94 32.33
N LEU A 664 16.51 -18.07 31.36
CA LEU A 664 17.72 -17.24 31.32
C LEU A 664 17.41 -15.79 30.99
N LEU A 665 16.43 -15.50 30.11
CA LEU A 665 16.03 -14.13 29.79
C LEU A 665 15.48 -13.40 31.01
N TRP A 666 14.59 -14.03 31.78
CA TRP A 666 14.05 -13.44 33.00
C TRP A 666 15.13 -13.22 34.05
N GLN A 667 16.06 -14.16 34.22
CA GLN A 667 17.20 -13.98 35.10
C GLN A 667 18.12 -12.83 34.66
N VAL A 668 18.38 -12.67 33.35
CA VAL A 668 19.13 -11.54 32.79
C VAL A 668 18.39 -10.23 33.02
N ALA A 669 17.08 -10.18 32.79
CA ALA A 669 16.26 -9.00 33.03
C ALA A 669 16.19 -8.60 34.51
N ALA A 670 16.30 -9.57 35.42
CA ALA A 670 16.32 -9.35 36.86
C ALA A 670 17.70 -8.89 37.40
N VAL A 671 18.75 -8.84 36.57
CA VAL A 671 20.06 -8.32 36.98
C VAL A 671 19.96 -6.81 37.18
N VAL A 672 20.17 -6.37 38.41
CA VAL A 672 20.20 -4.94 38.81
C VAL A 672 21.66 -4.54 39.07
N GLU A 673 21.98 -3.25 39.01
CA GLU A 673 23.30 -2.68 39.31
C GLU A 673 23.96 -3.20 40.61
N ASN A 674 23.15 -3.64 41.60
CA ASN A 674 23.60 -4.12 42.90
C ASN A 674 23.56 -5.66 43.08
N SER A 675 23.36 -6.44 42.01
CA SER A 675 23.28 -7.91 42.11
C SER A 675 24.62 -8.52 42.59
N PRO A 676 24.61 -9.57 43.44
CA PRO A 676 25.83 -10.21 43.92
C PRO A 676 26.67 -10.76 42.76
N LYS A 677 28.00 -10.53 42.80
CA LYS A 677 28.93 -11.02 41.77
C LYS A 677 28.87 -12.53 41.57
N GLU A 678 28.63 -13.30 42.63
CA GLU A 678 28.49 -14.75 42.57
C GLU A 678 27.28 -15.20 41.73
N THR A 679 26.14 -14.50 41.88
CA THR A 679 24.92 -14.75 41.10
C THR A 679 25.16 -14.44 39.62
N ILE A 680 25.85 -13.34 39.31
CA ILE A 680 26.20 -12.96 37.94
C ILE A 680 27.16 -13.99 37.30
N LEU A 681 28.14 -14.49 38.05
CA LEU A 681 29.06 -15.53 37.57
C LEU A 681 28.38 -16.89 37.41
N ALA A 682 27.37 -17.22 38.22
CA ALA A 682 26.52 -18.39 38.02
C ALA A 682 25.74 -18.27 36.71
N LEU A 683 25.00 -17.17 36.53
CA LEU A 683 24.25 -16.88 35.31
C LEU A 683 25.15 -16.90 34.06
N ARG A 684 26.36 -16.35 34.14
CA ARG A 684 27.33 -16.41 33.03
C ARG A 684 27.71 -17.84 32.64
N ARG A 685 27.88 -18.74 33.61
CA ARG A 685 28.19 -20.16 33.34
C ARG A 685 27.00 -20.84 32.67
N GLU A 686 25.79 -20.55 33.15
CA GLU A 686 24.55 -21.10 32.60
C GLU A 686 24.30 -20.64 31.16
N LEU A 687 24.52 -19.35 30.87
CA LEU A 687 24.47 -18.76 29.53
C LEU A 687 25.47 -19.44 28.59
N ARG A 688 26.73 -19.58 29.01
CA ARG A 688 27.76 -20.25 28.19
C ARG A 688 27.39 -21.70 27.88
N ARG A 689 26.88 -22.43 28.87
CA ARG A 689 26.42 -23.81 28.70
C ARG A 689 25.26 -23.86 27.70
N PHE A 690 24.30 -22.94 27.81
CA PHE A 690 23.17 -22.88 26.89
C PHE A 690 23.59 -22.52 25.45
N CYS A 691 24.55 -21.62 25.28
CA CYS A 691 25.16 -21.35 23.97
C CYS A 691 25.79 -22.60 23.36
N GLN A 692 26.48 -23.42 24.17
CA GLN A 692 27.05 -24.69 23.70
C GLN A 692 25.98 -25.67 23.23
N ILE A 693 24.88 -25.82 23.99
CA ILE A 693 23.73 -26.65 23.60
C ILE A 693 23.17 -26.18 22.25
N CYS A 694 22.91 -24.87 22.11
CA CYS A 694 22.37 -24.34 20.86
C CYS A 694 23.34 -24.52 19.67
N MET A 695 24.65 -24.40 19.90
CA MET A 695 25.66 -24.66 18.86
C MET A 695 25.64 -26.11 18.37
N CYS A 696 25.40 -27.08 19.25
CA CYS A 696 25.23 -28.49 18.87
C CYS A 696 23.96 -28.65 18.01
N PHE A 697 22.87 -27.99 18.40
CA PHE A 697 21.58 -28.09 17.70
C PHE A 697 21.51 -27.38 16.35
N LEU A 698 22.46 -26.51 16.00
CA LEU A 698 22.59 -25.97 14.64
C LEU A 698 22.71 -27.06 13.56
N HIS A 699 23.20 -28.26 13.93
CA HIS A 699 23.36 -29.40 13.01
C HIS A 699 22.39 -30.55 13.33
N HIS A 700 21.33 -30.30 14.12
CA HIS A 700 20.34 -31.32 14.45
C HIS A 700 19.61 -31.84 13.19
N LYS A 701 19.10 -33.08 13.20
CA LYS A 701 18.43 -33.70 12.05
C LYS A 701 17.14 -32.97 11.62
N GLU A 702 16.40 -32.41 12.57
CA GLU A 702 15.13 -31.70 12.33
C GLU A 702 15.34 -30.21 12.01
N LYS A 703 14.66 -29.71 10.98
CA LYS A 703 14.75 -28.31 10.49
C LYS A 703 14.35 -27.30 11.56
N ASP A 704 13.20 -27.50 12.21
CA ASP A 704 12.65 -26.55 13.19
C ASP A 704 13.57 -26.33 14.39
N ILE A 705 14.28 -27.38 14.83
CA ILE A 705 15.26 -27.28 15.92
C ILE A 705 16.47 -26.46 15.50
N ARG A 706 17.00 -26.70 14.29
CA ARG A 706 18.15 -25.93 13.78
C ARG A 706 17.81 -24.46 13.66
N GLU A 707 16.66 -24.13 13.07
CA GLU A 707 16.17 -22.75 12.92
C GLU A 707 15.92 -22.09 14.27
N LYS A 708 15.30 -22.81 15.23
CA LYS A 708 15.05 -22.27 16.57
C LYS A 708 16.34 -22.01 17.34
N ALA A 709 17.30 -22.95 17.29
CA ALA A 709 18.61 -22.78 17.91
C ALA A 709 19.38 -21.60 17.30
N PHE A 710 19.31 -21.43 15.98
CA PHE A 710 19.90 -20.29 15.29
C PHE A 710 19.31 -18.96 15.73
N MET A 711 17.98 -18.83 15.75
CA MET A 711 17.30 -17.61 16.20
C MET A 711 17.64 -17.28 17.65
N ILE A 712 17.60 -18.26 18.55
CA ILE A 712 17.98 -18.09 19.97
C ILE A 712 19.43 -17.63 20.09
N LEU A 713 20.36 -18.19 19.32
CA LEU A 713 21.76 -17.75 19.33
C LEU A 713 21.91 -16.30 18.85
N CYS A 714 21.24 -15.92 17.76
CA CYS A 714 21.27 -14.54 17.28
C CYS A 714 20.71 -13.55 18.30
N ASP A 715 19.54 -13.86 18.88
CA ASP A 715 18.93 -13.01 19.91
C ASP A 715 19.86 -12.89 21.12
N TRP A 716 20.46 -14.00 21.58
CA TRP A 716 21.39 -13.98 22.71
C TRP A 716 22.64 -13.14 22.47
N LEU A 717 23.29 -13.34 21.33
CA LEU A 717 24.48 -12.60 20.97
C LEU A 717 24.19 -11.10 20.87
N LEU A 718 22.99 -10.73 20.43
CA LEU A 718 22.58 -9.32 20.36
C LEU A 718 22.26 -8.74 21.75
N ILE A 719 21.53 -9.47 22.60
CA ILE A 719 21.16 -9.01 23.94
C ILE A 719 22.39 -8.83 24.83
N LEU A 720 23.35 -9.77 24.78
CA LEU A 720 24.55 -9.77 25.63
C LEU A 720 25.66 -8.83 25.14
N SER A 721 25.59 -8.33 23.91
CA SER A 721 26.60 -7.40 23.36
C SER A 721 26.25 -5.92 23.57
N HIS A 722 25.00 -5.62 23.95
CA HIS A 722 24.47 -4.26 24.09
C HIS A 722 24.02 -3.89 25.52
N GLN A 723 24.41 -4.67 26.52
CA GLN A 723 24.27 -4.23 27.91
C GLN A 723 25.25 -3.06 28.11
N ASP A 724 24.75 -1.86 28.43
CA ASP A 724 25.54 -0.62 28.47
C ASP A 724 26.78 -0.74 29.37
N SER A 725 27.93 -1.04 28.75
CA SER A 725 29.24 -1.10 29.41
C SER A 725 29.72 0.25 29.96
N SER A 726 29.02 1.35 29.60
CA SER A 726 29.42 2.70 29.98
C SER A 726 29.01 3.11 31.40
N ASN A 727 28.03 2.45 32.03
CA ASN A 727 27.53 2.85 33.37
C ASN A 727 27.41 1.71 34.41
N ASN A 728 27.51 0.43 34.04
CA ASN A 728 27.17 -0.67 34.95
C ASN A 728 28.25 -1.79 34.99
N GLU A 729 29.10 -1.81 36.03
CA GLU A 729 30.17 -2.83 36.19
C GLU A 729 29.62 -4.26 36.27
N ALA A 730 28.39 -4.44 36.79
CA ALA A 730 27.73 -5.76 36.87
C ALA A 730 27.32 -6.29 35.49
N ALA A 731 26.95 -5.40 34.57
CA ALA A 731 26.53 -5.73 33.21
C ALA A 731 27.72 -6.19 32.35
N GLY A 732 28.88 -5.53 32.45
CA GLY A 732 30.09 -5.91 31.71
C GLY A 732 30.63 -7.31 32.07
N LEU A 733 30.22 -7.90 33.20
CA LEU A 733 30.56 -9.28 33.55
C LEU A 733 29.78 -10.32 32.73
N LEU A 734 28.63 -9.94 32.16
CA LEU A 734 27.80 -10.79 31.30
C LEU A 734 28.15 -10.66 29.82
N ASP A 735 28.98 -9.69 29.44
CA ASP A 735 29.42 -9.49 28.06
C ASP A 735 29.95 -10.80 27.46
N TYR A 736 29.40 -11.11 26.29
CA TYR A 736 29.71 -12.31 25.52
C TYR A 736 29.83 -11.96 24.04
N LEU A 737 31.07 -12.02 23.53
CA LEU A 737 31.36 -11.93 22.11
C LEU A 737 31.54 -13.34 21.52
N PRO A 738 30.98 -13.60 20.32
CA PRO A 738 31.08 -14.92 19.70
C PRO A 738 32.52 -15.23 19.29
N SER A 739 32.96 -16.47 19.54
CA SER A 739 34.24 -16.97 19.03
C SER A 739 34.25 -17.04 17.51
N THR A 740 35.43 -17.03 16.89
CA THR A 740 35.58 -17.17 15.43
C THR A 740 34.86 -18.40 14.89
N SER A 741 34.97 -19.55 15.57
CA SER A 741 34.25 -20.78 15.23
C SER A 741 32.73 -20.62 15.27
N LEU A 742 32.18 -19.87 16.23
CA LEU A 742 30.73 -19.61 16.27
C LEU A 742 30.30 -18.69 15.12
N GLN A 743 31.07 -17.65 14.82
CA GLN A 743 30.79 -16.75 13.69
C GLN A 743 30.76 -17.52 12.36
N GLU A 744 31.73 -18.43 12.15
CA GLU A 744 31.78 -19.31 10.97
C GLU A 744 30.55 -20.23 10.89
N LYS A 745 30.15 -20.87 12.00
CA LYS A 745 28.96 -21.73 12.03
C LYS A 745 27.67 -20.98 11.70
N LEU A 746 27.50 -19.76 12.22
CA LEU A 746 26.33 -18.93 11.93
C LEU A 746 26.30 -18.50 10.45
N LEU A 747 27.46 -18.17 9.89
CA LEU A 747 27.57 -17.82 8.48
C LEU A 747 27.24 -19.01 7.56
N LEU A 748 27.78 -20.19 7.86
CA LEU A 748 27.50 -21.43 7.13
C LEU A 748 26.01 -21.76 7.16
N PHE A 749 25.37 -21.61 8.33
CA PHE A 749 23.93 -21.81 8.48
C PHE A 749 23.12 -20.93 7.50
N ILE A 750 23.45 -19.64 7.40
CA ILE A 750 22.77 -18.73 6.47
C ILE A 750 23.02 -19.13 5.01
N GLN A 751 24.24 -19.53 4.66
CA GLN A 751 24.56 -19.98 3.30
C GLN A 751 23.76 -21.23 2.90
N GLU A 752 23.59 -22.18 3.81
CA GLU A 752 22.90 -23.44 3.55
C GLU A 752 21.37 -23.32 3.58
N HIS A 753 20.81 -22.53 4.49
CA HIS A 753 19.36 -22.50 4.74
C HIS A 753 18.63 -21.30 4.12
N VAL A 754 19.33 -20.20 3.81
CA VAL A 754 18.71 -19.02 3.18
C VAL A 754 19.01 -18.97 1.68
N PHE A 755 20.27 -19.16 1.28
CA PHE A 755 20.72 -18.87 -0.09
C PHE A 755 20.84 -20.09 -1.02
N LYS A 756 20.69 -21.31 -0.51
CA LYS A 756 20.69 -22.53 -1.34
C LYS A 756 19.35 -22.67 -2.06
N GLU A 757 19.39 -22.86 -3.38
CA GLU A 757 18.20 -23.17 -4.18
C GLU A 757 17.79 -24.64 -3.94
N GLU A 758 16.53 -24.85 -3.56
CA GLU A 758 15.92 -26.18 -3.63
C GLU A 758 15.52 -26.41 -5.09
N GLU A 759 16.11 -27.41 -5.76
CA GLU A 759 15.70 -27.82 -7.10
C GLU A 759 14.24 -28.29 -7.03
N LYS A 760 13.32 -27.48 -7.57
CA LYS A 760 11.90 -27.86 -7.61
C LYS A 760 11.67 -28.77 -8.80
N GLU A 761 11.26 -30.00 -8.53
CA GLU A 761 10.57 -30.82 -9.52
C GLU A 761 9.29 -30.09 -9.94
N SER A 762 9.18 -29.73 -11.22
CA SER A 762 7.95 -29.19 -11.80
C SER A 762 6.88 -30.27 -11.76
N LYS A 763 6.04 -30.26 -10.72
CA LYS A 763 4.79 -31.01 -10.71
C LYS A 763 3.70 -30.13 -11.30
N ASP A 764 2.95 -30.66 -12.26
CA ASP A 764 1.71 -30.04 -12.74
C ASP A 764 0.70 -30.07 -11.59
N LEU A 765 0.44 -28.92 -10.98
CA LEU A 765 -0.52 -28.75 -9.88
C LEU A 765 -1.82 -28.15 -10.41
N THR A 766 -2.93 -28.44 -9.74
CA THR A 766 -4.24 -27.81 -10.01
C THR A 766 -4.30 -26.38 -9.43
N GLU A 767 -5.21 -25.51 -9.90
CA GLU A 767 -5.30 -24.10 -9.46
C GLU A 767 -5.45 -23.94 -7.91
N GLU A 768 -6.17 -24.86 -7.24
CA GLU A 768 -6.29 -24.88 -5.77
C GLU A 768 -4.99 -25.32 -5.06
N GLU A 769 -4.24 -26.24 -5.68
CA GLU A 769 -2.94 -26.69 -5.18
C GLU A 769 -1.88 -25.62 -5.42
N GLU A 770 -1.96 -24.86 -6.51
CA GLU A 770 -1.10 -23.71 -6.79
C GLU A 770 -1.27 -22.63 -5.72
N GLY A 771 -2.51 -22.28 -5.31
CA GLY A 771 -2.76 -21.28 -4.25
C GLY A 771 -2.25 -21.71 -2.86
N LYS A 772 -2.39 -22.99 -2.51
CA LYS A 772 -1.82 -23.57 -1.26
C LYS A 772 -0.30 -23.63 -1.31
N ASP A 773 0.28 -23.96 -2.47
CA ASP A 773 1.73 -23.96 -2.68
C ASP A 773 2.31 -22.53 -2.65
N GLU A 774 1.60 -21.52 -3.17
CA GLU A 774 2.00 -20.11 -3.07
C GLU A 774 2.04 -19.59 -1.63
N THR A 775 1.01 -19.88 -0.82
CA THR A 775 1.00 -19.50 0.60
C THR A 775 2.10 -20.20 1.40
N CYS A 776 2.35 -21.48 1.12
CA CYS A 776 3.47 -22.22 1.72
C CYS A 776 4.83 -21.61 1.34
N LYS A 777 5.04 -21.31 0.05
CA LYS A 777 6.25 -20.63 -0.45
C LYS A 777 6.46 -19.28 0.22
N LEU A 778 5.40 -18.48 0.40
CA LEU A 778 5.48 -17.18 1.05
C LEU A 778 5.85 -17.29 2.53
N ASN A 779 5.27 -18.27 3.23
CA ASN A 779 5.60 -18.54 4.64
C ASN A 779 7.06 -18.97 4.80
N ASP A 780 7.55 -19.86 3.94
CA ASP A 780 8.95 -20.28 3.95
C ASP A 780 9.91 -19.13 3.59
N LEU A 781 9.52 -18.27 2.64
CA LEU A 781 10.28 -17.06 2.33
C LEU A 781 10.33 -16.11 3.53
N ASN A 782 9.22 -15.90 4.23
CA ASN A 782 9.17 -15.08 5.45
C ASN A 782 10.07 -15.64 6.57
N LYS A 783 10.13 -16.97 6.74
CA LYS A 783 11.07 -17.62 7.66
C LYS A 783 12.53 -17.35 7.25
N LYS A 784 12.88 -17.58 5.98
CA LYS A 784 14.24 -17.31 5.45
C LYS A 784 14.64 -15.84 5.62
N ARG A 785 13.70 -14.91 5.35
CA ARG A 785 13.88 -13.47 5.58
C ARG A 785 14.15 -13.14 7.04
N SER A 786 13.44 -13.79 7.97
CA SER A 786 13.64 -13.62 9.42
C SER A 786 15.02 -14.10 9.87
N LEU A 787 15.46 -15.27 9.40
CA LEU A 787 16.80 -15.81 9.66
C LEU A 787 17.90 -14.86 9.16
N LEU A 788 17.78 -14.39 7.90
CA LEU A 788 18.74 -13.46 7.32
C LEU A 788 18.78 -12.14 8.09
N ALA A 789 17.61 -11.59 8.44
CA ALA A 789 17.53 -10.37 9.23
C ALA A 789 18.17 -10.52 10.62
N ALA A 790 17.98 -11.68 11.29
CA ALA A 790 18.61 -11.97 12.57
C ALA A 790 20.15 -11.95 12.46
N TYR A 791 20.72 -12.58 11.44
CA TYR A 791 22.16 -12.55 11.20
C TYR A 791 22.69 -11.16 10.82
N CYS A 792 21.98 -10.45 9.93
CA CYS A 792 22.36 -9.09 9.53
C CYS A 792 22.36 -8.11 10.70
N LYS A 793 21.46 -8.28 11.69
CA LYS A 793 21.51 -7.49 12.93
C LYS A 793 22.86 -7.68 13.63
N LEU A 794 23.36 -8.90 13.77
CA LEU A 794 24.67 -9.15 14.40
C LEU A 794 25.82 -8.40 13.71
N ILE A 795 25.79 -8.31 12.38
CA ILE A 795 26.78 -7.56 11.59
C ILE A 795 26.62 -6.06 11.82
N VAL A 796 25.39 -5.55 11.69
CA VAL A 796 25.09 -4.11 11.84
C VAL A 796 25.38 -3.62 13.25
N TYR A 797 25.31 -4.49 14.24
CA TYR A 797 25.58 -4.15 15.63
C TYR A 797 27.01 -4.49 16.08
N ASN A 798 27.89 -4.85 15.14
CA ASN A 798 29.30 -5.20 15.37
C ASN A 798 29.53 -6.37 16.33
N VAL A 799 28.56 -7.28 16.45
CA VAL A 799 28.66 -8.53 17.21
C VAL A 799 29.43 -9.59 16.43
N VAL A 800 29.24 -9.58 15.10
CA VAL A 800 29.98 -10.39 14.12
C VAL A 800 30.84 -9.44 13.28
N GLU A 801 31.98 -9.92 12.81
CA GLU A 801 32.87 -9.11 11.96
C GLU A 801 32.16 -8.61 10.69
N MET A 802 32.33 -7.32 10.39
CA MET A 802 31.74 -6.70 9.20
C MET A 802 32.20 -7.35 7.88
N ALA A 803 33.34 -8.05 7.88
CA ALA A 803 33.82 -8.80 6.72
C ALA A 803 32.86 -9.93 6.31
N ALA A 804 32.13 -10.52 7.27
CA ALA A 804 31.14 -11.56 6.99
C ALA A 804 30.00 -11.08 6.08
N ALA A 805 29.70 -9.78 6.07
CA ALA A 805 28.70 -9.21 5.18
C ALA A 805 29.07 -9.38 3.70
N ALA A 806 30.36 -9.55 3.38
CA ALA A 806 30.81 -9.82 2.02
C ALA A 806 30.18 -11.11 1.46
N GLU A 807 29.99 -12.16 2.27
CA GLU A 807 29.31 -13.38 1.80
C GLU A 807 27.81 -13.15 1.52
N ILE A 808 27.16 -12.25 2.25
CA ILE A 808 25.74 -11.89 2.04
C ILE A 808 25.59 -11.03 0.78
N TYR A 809 26.45 -10.04 0.60
CA TYR A 809 26.38 -9.06 -0.50
C TYR A 809 26.50 -9.70 -1.88
N LYS A 810 27.12 -10.87 -1.98
CA LYS A 810 27.20 -11.67 -3.21
C LYS A 810 25.84 -12.05 -3.77
N HIS A 811 24.84 -12.22 -2.90
CA HIS A 811 23.50 -12.63 -3.28
C HIS A 811 22.61 -11.46 -3.69
N TYR A 812 23.04 -10.21 -3.50
CA TYR A 812 22.20 -9.02 -3.69
C TYR A 812 21.50 -8.96 -5.07
N MET A 813 22.16 -9.42 -6.13
CA MET A 813 21.55 -9.49 -7.47
C MET A 813 20.68 -10.72 -7.67
N LYS A 814 21.20 -11.89 -7.30
CA LYS A 814 20.52 -13.17 -7.56
C LYS A 814 19.19 -13.27 -6.82
N THR A 815 19.11 -12.73 -5.61
CA THR A 815 17.95 -12.83 -4.71
C THR A 815 17.34 -11.47 -4.40
N TYR A 816 17.39 -10.53 -5.35
CA TYR A 816 16.94 -9.15 -5.13
C TYR A 816 15.46 -9.04 -4.70
N ASN A 817 14.58 -9.84 -5.31
CA ASN A 817 13.15 -9.82 -4.97
C ASN A 817 12.89 -10.39 -3.56
N ASP A 818 13.65 -11.40 -3.16
CA ASP A 818 13.45 -12.15 -1.92
C ASP A 818 14.09 -11.48 -0.70
N PHE A 819 15.29 -10.90 -0.88
CA PHE A 819 16.14 -10.40 0.21
C PHE A 819 16.76 -9.02 -0.05
N GLY A 820 16.48 -8.39 -1.20
CA GLY A 820 17.17 -7.18 -1.65
C GLY A 820 17.00 -5.99 -0.72
N ASP A 821 15.84 -5.85 -0.06
CA ASP A 821 15.57 -4.83 0.94
C ASP A 821 16.40 -5.01 2.21
N ILE A 822 16.46 -6.23 2.76
CA ILE A 822 17.27 -6.59 3.95
C ILE A 822 18.75 -6.34 3.67
N ILE A 823 19.26 -6.79 2.52
CA ILE A 823 20.66 -6.61 2.14
C ILE A 823 20.97 -5.11 1.92
N LYS A 824 20.07 -4.36 1.27
CA LYS A 824 20.22 -2.92 1.05
C LYS A 824 20.25 -2.13 2.37
N GLU A 825 19.40 -2.49 3.32
CA GLU A 825 19.42 -1.86 4.64
C GLU A 825 20.70 -2.20 5.41
N THR A 826 21.14 -3.47 5.35
CA THR A 826 22.43 -3.90 5.92
C THR A 826 23.60 -3.09 5.35
N LEU A 827 23.67 -2.94 4.02
CA LEU A 827 24.65 -2.09 3.32
C LEU A 827 24.63 -0.64 3.82
N SER A 828 23.43 -0.07 4.00
CA SER A 828 23.25 1.30 4.48
C SER A 828 23.77 1.46 5.90
N ARG A 829 23.40 0.54 6.80
CA ARG A 829 23.77 0.58 8.22
C ARG A 829 25.24 0.30 8.44
N THR A 830 25.86 -0.67 7.76
CA THR A 830 27.32 -0.91 7.85
C THR A 830 28.12 0.31 7.40
N ARG A 831 27.64 1.00 6.35
CA ARG A 831 28.28 2.25 5.87
C ARG A 831 28.14 3.39 6.88
N HIS A 832 26.99 3.49 7.56
CA HIS A 832 26.78 4.50 8.59
C HIS A 832 27.71 4.28 9.79
N ASN A 833 27.88 3.02 10.21
CA ASN A 833 28.74 2.66 11.32
C ASN A 833 30.22 2.90 11.04
N ASN A 834 30.72 2.39 9.90
CA ASN A 834 32.11 2.57 9.50
C ASN A 834 32.24 2.60 7.98
N LYS A 835 32.39 3.81 7.43
CA LYS A 835 32.46 4.05 5.99
C LYS A 835 33.65 3.35 5.32
N ILE A 836 34.80 3.27 5.98
CA ILE A 836 36.02 2.66 5.41
C ILE A 836 35.93 1.15 5.45
N GLN A 837 35.54 0.59 6.59
CA GLN A 837 35.39 -0.86 6.72
C GLN A 837 34.28 -1.39 5.81
N SER A 838 33.17 -0.66 5.68
CA SER A 838 32.11 -1.01 4.73
C SER A 838 32.63 -1.01 3.28
N ALA A 839 33.46 -0.04 2.90
CA ALA A 839 34.08 0.00 1.58
C ALA A 839 35.05 -1.18 1.36
N LYS A 840 35.82 -1.58 2.38
CA LYS A 840 36.66 -2.78 2.37
C LYS A 840 35.83 -4.06 2.21
N THR A 841 34.70 -4.18 2.89
CA THR A 841 33.79 -5.32 2.74
C THR A 841 33.18 -5.39 1.34
N LEU A 842 32.83 -4.25 0.73
CA LEU A 842 32.31 -4.20 -0.65
C LEU A 842 33.35 -4.70 -1.67
N ILE A 843 34.60 -4.23 -1.56
CA ILE A 843 35.65 -4.68 -2.47
C ILE A 843 36.01 -6.15 -2.22
N LEU A 844 36.04 -6.60 -0.96
CA LEU A 844 36.24 -8.01 -0.60
C LEU A 844 35.18 -8.91 -1.24
N CYS A 845 33.90 -8.51 -1.22
CA CYS A 845 32.81 -9.21 -1.89
C CYS A 845 33.09 -9.41 -3.38
N LEU A 846 33.49 -8.34 -4.08
CA LEU A 846 33.80 -8.38 -5.51
C LEU A 846 35.04 -9.23 -5.80
N GLN A 847 36.09 -9.11 -4.99
CA GLN A 847 37.32 -9.91 -5.12
C GLN A 847 37.02 -11.41 -4.98
N GLN A 848 36.22 -11.81 -3.99
CA GLN A 848 35.84 -13.20 -3.77
C GLN A 848 34.97 -13.77 -4.90
N LEU A 849 34.03 -12.98 -5.43
CA LEU A 849 33.25 -13.39 -6.62
C LEU A 849 34.14 -13.60 -7.84
N PHE A 850 35.09 -12.68 -8.04
CA PHE A 850 36.02 -12.76 -9.16
C PHE A 850 36.97 -13.97 -9.04
N GLN A 851 37.44 -14.30 -7.82
CA GLN A 851 38.22 -15.52 -7.59
C GLN A 851 37.42 -16.80 -7.91
N ARG A 852 36.15 -16.88 -7.48
CA ARG A 852 35.27 -18.01 -7.81
C ARG A 852 35.05 -18.12 -9.32
N HIS A 853 34.88 -16.98 -10.00
CA HIS A 853 34.76 -16.92 -11.45
C HIS A 853 36.00 -17.50 -12.15
N LEU A 854 37.20 -17.10 -11.74
CA LEU A 854 38.45 -17.63 -12.29
C LEU A 854 38.58 -19.15 -12.08
N ALA A 855 38.32 -19.64 -10.86
CA ALA A 855 38.40 -21.06 -10.54
C ALA A 855 37.44 -21.93 -11.38
N SER A 856 36.29 -21.37 -11.80
CA SER A 856 35.34 -22.07 -12.69
C SER A 856 35.78 -22.14 -14.15
N GLN A 857 36.70 -21.27 -14.58
CA GLN A 857 37.13 -21.16 -15.98
C GLN A 857 38.42 -21.94 -16.29
N ASP A 858 39.12 -22.50 -15.31
CA ASP A 858 40.38 -23.26 -15.47
C ASP A 858 40.27 -24.53 -16.36
N SER A 859 39.11 -24.83 -16.95
CA SER A 859 38.92 -25.91 -17.92
C SER A 859 39.02 -25.48 -19.40
N ARG A 860 38.98 -24.18 -19.75
CA ARG A 860 39.24 -23.64 -21.11
C ARG A 860 39.77 -22.21 -21.03
N GLY A 861 40.96 -21.96 -21.57
CA GLY A 861 41.81 -20.80 -21.24
C GLY A 861 41.24 -19.40 -21.44
N GLY A 862 41.75 -18.46 -20.61
CA GLY A 862 41.57 -17.01 -20.71
C GLY A 862 40.25 -16.49 -20.12
N ALA A 863 40.33 -15.55 -19.16
CA ALA A 863 39.16 -14.95 -18.53
C ALA A 863 38.22 -14.31 -19.55
N ASP A 864 37.09 -14.95 -19.86
CA ASP A 864 36.11 -14.42 -20.83
C ASP A 864 35.30 -13.28 -20.19
N SER A 865 35.73 -12.05 -20.48
CA SER A 865 35.05 -10.81 -20.06
C SER A 865 33.63 -10.65 -20.62
N SER A 866 33.21 -11.48 -21.58
CA SER A 866 31.85 -11.49 -22.14
C SER A 866 30.90 -12.49 -21.46
N SER A 867 31.39 -13.26 -20.49
CA SER A 867 30.56 -14.22 -19.75
C SER A 867 29.44 -13.54 -18.94
N ALA A 868 28.30 -14.22 -18.81
CA ALA A 868 27.17 -13.75 -18.00
C ALA A 868 27.57 -13.54 -16.52
N SER A 869 28.44 -14.42 -16.00
CA SER A 869 28.98 -14.31 -14.64
C SER A 869 29.78 -13.02 -14.44
N PHE A 870 30.66 -12.66 -15.39
CA PHE A 870 31.43 -11.42 -15.32
C PHE A 870 30.55 -10.17 -15.47
N THR A 871 29.56 -10.21 -16.36
CA THR A 871 28.58 -9.13 -16.54
C THR A 871 27.77 -8.88 -15.27
N ASN A 872 27.34 -9.94 -14.58
CA ASN A 872 26.62 -9.85 -13.31
C ASN A 872 27.49 -9.23 -12.20
N MET A 873 28.79 -9.55 -12.14
CA MET A 873 29.71 -8.92 -11.20
C MET A 873 29.88 -7.43 -11.47
N LYS A 874 29.98 -7.03 -12.75
CA LYS A 874 30.08 -5.62 -13.16
C LYS A 874 28.81 -4.84 -12.79
N GLU A 875 27.63 -5.42 -13.02
CA GLU A 875 26.35 -4.80 -12.61
C GLU A 875 26.23 -4.68 -11.09
N LEU A 876 26.66 -5.69 -10.33
CA LEU A 876 26.72 -5.62 -8.86
C LEU A 876 27.63 -4.47 -8.40
N ALA A 877 28.82 -4.33 -9.00
CA ALA A 877 29.75 -3.23 -8.72
C ALA A 877 29.13 -1.86 -9.04
N ARG A 878 28.43 -1.73 -10.17
CA ARG A 878 27.69 -0.51 -10.52
C ARG A 878 26.64 -0.17 -9.46
N ARG A 879 25.87 -1.15 -8.97
CA ARG A 879 24.89 -0.91 -7.90
C ARG A 879 25.53 -0.55 -6.57
N PHE A 880 26.67 -1.16 -6.20
CA PHE A 880 27.45 -0.73 -5.03
C PHE A 880 27.94 0.71 -5.16
N SER A 881 28.42 1.11 -6.34
CA SER A 881 28.85 2.48 -6.63
C SER A 881 27.72 3.50 -6.40
N LEU A 882 26.48 3.17 -6.78
CA LEU A 882 25.31 4.03 -6.54
C LEU A 882 25.02 4.26 -5.05
N THR A 883 25.45 3.36 -4.16
CA THR A 883 25.18 3.49 -2.72
C THR A 883 25.92 4.65 -2.05
N PHE A 884 26.97 5.20 -2.67
CA PHE A 884 27.71 6.36 -2.16
C PHE A 884 27.02 7.71 -2.42
N GLY A 885 25.89 7.72 -3.15
CA GLY A 885 25.13 8.93 -3.43
C GLY A 885 25.82 9.90 -4.40
N TRP A 886 25.39 11.16 -4.42
CA TRP A 886 25.95 12.24 -5.25
C TRP A 886 26.97 13.12 -4.51
N ASP A 887 26.97 13.08 -3.18
CA ASP A 887 27.87 13.85 -2.33
C ASP A 887 29.25 13.17 -2.24
N GLN A 888 30.06 13.37 -3.29
CA GLN A 888 31.38 12.78 -3.45
C GLN A 888 32.35 13.14 -2.32
N VAL A 889 32.12 14.26 -1.62
CA VAL A 889 32.98 14.70 -0.50
C VAL A 889 32.82 13.77 0.70
N LYS A 890 31.59 13.35 1.03
CA LYS A 890 31.32 12.49 2.19
C LYS A 890 31.82 11.05 2.04
N SER A 891 32.02 10.58 0.82
CA SER A 891 32.45 9.22 0.48
C SER A 891 33.88 9.14 -0.07
N ARG A 892 34.58 10.28 -0.13
CA ARG A 892 35.90 10.42 -0.78
C ARG A 892 36.89 9.32 -0.40
N GLU A 893 37.13 9.15 0.89
CA GLU A 893 38.11 8.19 1.41
C GLU A 893 37.69 6.73 1.20
N SER A 894 36.41 6.42 1.34
CA SER A 894 35.85 5.10 1.08
C SER A 894 36.03 4.66 -0.37
N VAL A 895 35.73 5.55 -1.32
CA VAL A 895 35.88 5.27 -2.75
C VAL A 895 37.36 5.13 -3.10
N ALA A 896 38.23 6.01 -2.59
CA ALA A 896 39.67 5.87 -2.76
C ALA A 896 40.21 4.53 -2.22
N MET A 897 39.69 4.04 -1.09
CA MET A 897 40.04 2.73 -0.52
C MET A 897 39.65 1.58 -1.45
N ILE A 898 38.45 1.62 -2.06
CA ILE A 898 38.01 0.60 -3.05
C ILE A 898 38.99 0.52 -4.22
N HIS A 899 39.41 1.67 -4.76
CA HIS A 899 40.35 1.71 -5.87
C HIS A 899 41.74 1.20 -5.47
N LYS A 900 42.22 1.56 -4.28
CA LYS A 900 43.52 1.09 -3.77
C LYS A 900 43.57 -0.44 -3.66
N GLU A 901 42.64 -1.03 -2.90
CA GLU A 901 42.54 -2.47 -2.68
C GLU A 901 42.26 -3.23 -4.00
N GLY A 902 41.47 -2.62 -4.90
CA GLY A 902 41.19 -3.19 -6.20
C GLY A 902 42.40 -3.24 -7.14
N ILE A 903 43.25 -2.20 -7.12
CA ILE A 903 44.52 -2.18 -7.86
C ILE A 903 45.47 -3.23 -7.28
N GLU A 904 45.67 -3.25 -5.96
CA GLU A 904 46.53 -4.24 -5.29
C GLU A 904 46.13 -5.67 -5.65
N PHE A 905 44.83 -5.97 -5.66
CA PHE A 905 44.30 -7.28 -6.05
C PHE A 905 44.49 -7.61 -7.54
N ALA A 906 44.28 -6.66 -8.45
CA ALA A 906 44.43 -6.87 -9.89
C ALA A 906 45.87 -7.24 -10.30
N PHE A 907 46.87 -6.77 -9.55
CA PHE A 907 48.29 -7.04 -9.78
C PHE A 907 48.89 -8.11 -8.84
N GLN A 908 48.09 -8.70 -7.96
CA GLN A 908 48.54 -9.74 -7.04
C GLN A 908 48.95 -11.01 -7.81
N GLY A 909 50.21 -11.43 -7.68
CA GLY A 909 50.78 -12.59 -8.38
C GLY A 909 51.54 -12.25 -9.67
N ALA A 910 51.79 -10.98 -9.97
CA ALA A 910 52.58 -10.54 -11.14
C ALA A 910 54.11 -10.73 -11.00
N THR A 911 54.60 -11.13 -9.83
CA THR A 911 56.04 -11.28 -9.54
C THR A 911 56.55 -12.65 -9.99
N GLY A 912 57.05 -12.75 -11.23
CA GLY A 912 57.76 -13.95 -11.70
C GLY A 912 57.74 -14.21 -13.20
N MET A 913 56.95 -13.48 -13.99
CA MET A 913 56.97 -13.61 -15.45
C MET A 913 57.58 -12.34 -16.04
N ASP A 914 58.58 -12.49 -16.92
CA ASP A 914 59.06 -11.41 -17.79
C ASP A 914 57.83 -10.63 -18.27
N GLY A 915 57.79 -9.31 -18.06
CA GLY A 915 56.60 -8.43 -18.15
C GLY A 915 55.82 -8.40 -19.47
N LYS A 916 55.98 -9.40 -20.34
CA LYS A 916 55.27 -9.65 -21.59
C LYS A 916 53.86 -10.22 -21.40
N CYS A 917 53.53 -10.87 -20.28
CA CYS A 917 52.21 -11.43 -20.02
C CYS A 917 51.36 -10.56 -19.07
N PRO A 918 50.06 -10.34 -19.35
CA PRO A 918 49.19 -9.58 -18.46
C PRO A 918 48.96 -10.33 -17.13
N PRO A 919 48.82 -9.61 -16.00
CA PRO A 919 48.46 -10.23 -14.73
C PRO A 919 47.16 -11.05 -14.85
N PRO A 920 47.06 -12.21 -14.18
CA PRO A 920 45.90 -13.12 -14.32
C PRO A 920 44.58 -12.48 -13.86
N LYS A 921 44.65 -11.46 -13.00
CA LYS A 921 43.49 -10.76 -12.43
C LYS A 921 43.24 -9.39 -13.06
N LEU A 922 43.88 -9.06 -14.19
CA LEU A 922 43.84 -7.72 -14.79
C LEU A 922 42.42 -7.28 -15.18
N SER A 923 41.54 -8.21 -15.59
CA SER A 923 40.15 -7.91 -15.95
C SER A 923 39.31 -7.38 -14.77
N PHE A 924 39.75 -7.57 -13.52
CA PHE A 924 39.12 -6.97 -12.34
C PHE A 924 39.11 -5.43 -12.38
N LEU A 925 40.05 -4.82 -13.11
CA LEU A 925 40.07 -3.36 -13.33
C LEU A 925 38.78 -2.84 -14.00
N LEU A 926 38.14 -3.65 -14.86
CA LEU A 926 36.85 -3.29 -15.46
C LEU A 926 35.74 -3.20 -14.41
N ILE A 927 35.79 -4.03 -13.36
CA ILE A 927 34.78 -4.04 -12.29
C ILE A 927 34.94 -2.80 -11.40
N ILE A 928 36.17 -2.50 -10.95
CA ILE A 928 36.40 -1.32 -10.09
C ILE A 928 36.27 0.01 -10.83
N SER A 929 36.36 0.01 -12.17
CA SER A 929 36.11 1.21 -12.97
C SER A 929 34.68 1.76 -12.80
N GLU A 930 33.70 0.94 -12.41
CA GLU A 930 32.32 1.37 -12.10
C GLU A 930 32.26 2.35 -10.91
N PHE A 931 33.31 2.41 -10.08
CA PHE A 931 33.45 3.36 -8.97
C PHE A 931 34.17 4.65 -9.36
N SER A 932 34.84 4.70 -10.52
CA SER A 932 35.66 5.85 -10.94
C SER A 932 34.86 7.15 -11.03
N ASN A 933 33.59 7.09 -11.43
CA ASN A 933 32.68 8.25 -11.49
C ASN A 933 32.31 8.82 -10.12
N LYS A 934 32.64 8.13 -9.02
CA LYS A 934 32.45 8.60 -7.65
C LYS A 934 33.70 9.25 -7.05
N LEU A 935 34.84 9.21 -7.75
CA LEU A 935 36.05 9.93 -7.35
C LEU A 935 35.97 11.41 -7.77
N LEU A 936 36.49 12.29 -6.91
CA LEU A 936 36.76 13.67 -7.27
C LEU A 936 37.98 13.73 -8.20
N LYS A 937 38.04 14.76 -9.06
CA LYS A 937 39.19 15.03 -9.94
C LYS A 937 40.57 14.93 -9.26
N PRO A 938 40.82 15.51 -8.07
CA PRO A 938 42.11 15.34 -7.38
C PRO A 938 42.40 13.88 -6.99
N ASP A 939 41.39 13.12 -6.57
CA ASP A 939 41.57 11.73 -6.16
C ASP A 939 41.79 10.81 -7.36
N LYS A 940 41.16 11.10 -8.51
CA LYS A 940 41.46 10.40 -9.76
C LYS A 940 42.95 10.48 -10.12
N ARG A 941 43.58 11.66 -9.95
CA ARG A 941 45.03 11.83 -10.18
C ARG A 941 45.87 11.03 -9.19
N LEU A 942 45.47 11.00 -7.91
CA LEU A 942 46.16 10.24 -6.87
C LEU A 942 46.07 8.72 -7.12
N VAL A 943 44.88 8.23 -7.46
CA VAL A 943 44.66 6.82 -7.83
C VAL A 943 45.44 6.46 -9.10
N TYR A 944 45.51 7.34 -10.08
CA TYR A 944 46.30 7.14 -11.29
C TYR A 944 47.81 7.05 -10.98
N ALA A 945 48.34 7.97 -10.17
CA ALA A 945 49.74 7.91 -9.73
C ALA A 945 50.06 6.65 -8.91
N TYR A 946 49.09 6.16 -8.13
CA TYR A 946 49.22 4.90 -7.41
C TYR A 946 49.23 3.69 -8.36
N LEU A 947 48.34 3.66 -9.36
CA LEU A 947 48.32 2.63 -10.42
C LEU A 947 49.65 2.55 -11.18
N GLN A 948 50.30 3.69 -11.44
CA GLN A 948 51.59 3.72 -12.16
C GLN A 948 52.71 2.96 -11.43
N ARG A 949 52.63 2.76 -10.11
CA ARG A 949 53.62 1.97 -9.36
C ARG A 949 53.65 0.50 -9.76
N TYR A 950 52.55 -0.01 -10.32
CA TYR A 950 52.40 -1.41 -10.74
C TYR A 950 52.63 -1.62 -12.24
N VAL A 951 52.71 -0.55 -13.04
CA VAL A 951 52.88 -0.64 -14.49
C VAL A 951 54.27 -0.14 -14.87
N ALA A 952 55.17 -1.05 -15.25
CA ALA A 952 56.49 -0.69 -15.73
C ALA A 952 56.40 -0.01 -17.12
N GLU A 953 56.89 1.22 -17.25
CA GLU A 953 57.14 1.81 -18.57
C GLU A 953 58.51 1.35 -19.10
N PRO A 954 58.65 1.08 -20.42
CA PRO A 954 57.68 1.24 -21.50
C PRO A 954 57.10 -0.11 -21.95
N LEU A 955 56.06 -0.60 -21.28
CA LEU A 955 55.26 -1.71 -21.81
C LEU A 955 54.52 -1.23 -23.06
N SER A 956 54.90 -1.77 -24.22
CA SER A 956 54.09 -1.68 -25.43
C SER A 956 52.85 -2.55 -25.23
N CYS A 957 51.84 -2.03 -24.49
CA CYS A 957 50.56 -2.67 -24.20
C CYS A 957 49.70 -2.79 -25.47
N ARG A 958 50.19 -3.48 -26.50
CA ARG A 958 49.50 -3.71 -27.77
C ARG A 958 49.06 -5.17 -27.84
N GLY A 959 47.88 -5.44 -27.29
CA GLY A 959 47.16 -6.71 -27.41
C GLY A 959 45.83 -6.63 -26.68
N ASP A 960 44.80 -7.32 -27.17
CA ASP A 960 43.43 -7.28 -26.63
C ASP A 960 43.36 -7.67 -25.13
N GLN A 961 44.34 -8.44 -24.66
CA GLN A 961 44.43 -8.87 -23.26
C GLN A 961 44.77 -7.73 -22.27
N TRP A 962 45.30 -6.59 -22.73
CA TRP A 962 45.61 -5.41 -21.90
C TRP A 962 44.50 -4.34 -21.90
N GLN A 963 43.40 -4.57 -22.64
CA GLN A 963 42.27 -3.65 -22.74
C GLN A 963 41.67 -3.23 -21.38
N PRO A 964 41.54 -4.12 -20.37
CA PRO A 964 41.07 -3.72 -19.04
C PRO A 964 41.85 -2.56 -18.41
N LEU A 965 43.18 -2.55 -18.58
CA LEU A 965 44.05 -1.50 -18.05
C LEU A 965 43.84 -0.18 -18.81
N VAL A 966 43.71 -0.23 -20.14
CA VAL A 966 43.46 0.94 -20.97
C VAL A 966 42.11 1.58 -20.59
N TRP A 967 41.07 0.76 -20.47
CA TRP A 967 39.73 1.25 -20.12
C TRP A 967 39.70 1.89 -18.73
N TYR A 968 40.33 1.26 -17.74
CA TYR A 968 40.41 1.81 -16.40
C TYR A 968 41.22 3.11 -16.35
N ARG A 969 42.35 3.20 -17.06
CA ARG A 969 43.12 4.45 -17.21
C ARG A 969 42.27 5.57 -17.78
N ASN A 970 41.52 5.30 -18.85
CA ASN A 970 40.63 6.29 -19.46
C ASN A 970 39.56 6.77 -18.48
N SER A 971 39.01 5.87 -17.64
CA SER A 971 38.00 6.25 -16.62
C SER A 971 38.53 7.20 -15.53
N LEU A 972 39.84 7.16 -15.26
CA LEU A 972 40.51 8.05 -14.32
C LEU A 972 40.95 9.38 -14.96
N LEU A 973 41.13 9.39 -16.28
CA LEU A 973 41.54 10.58 -17.04
C LEU A 973 40.34 11.40 -17.57
N ALA A 974 39.17 10.77 -17.71
CA ALA A 974 37.88 11.43 -17.93
C ALA A 974 37.45 12.21 -16.67
#